data_AF-T2JB22-F1
#
_entry.id   AF-T2JB22-F1
#
_cell.length_a   1.000
_cell.length_b   1.000
_cell.length_c   1.000
_cell.angle_alpha   90.00
_cell.angle_beta   90.00
_cell.angle_gamma   90.00
#
_symmetry.space_group_name_H-M   'P 1'
#
loop_
_entity.id
_entity.type
_entity.pdbx_description
1 polymer ?
#
loop_
_entity_poly.entity_id
_entity_poly.type
_entity_poly.pdbx_seq_one_letter_code
_entity_poly.pdbx_strand_id
1 'polypeptide(L)'
;MIEQSRPNFFLLLELDPKTPWSESEFQQFLKHKKAEWTKKSKNTKYRAKYVAYLDMVSNIQEVIKNPNSRQIEANYANQQTNKKVEEINDPTQLEQSTNHIQSTIKEESKMSEKNVIFGIDLGTTYSCIAYVDQYGRPTVITNMEGDRTTPSVVQFNGEERIVGKEAKDSSMLEPDNTVDMVKRFMGKEGFNFEHEGKSYPPEEISSYILRKMVEDAQQQTGLTITDVVITCPAYFGIPERDATKFAGEIAGLNVRSIINEPTAAAIFYGVNEEADQTVLVYDLGGGTFDITVIKIEGGNITVICTNGDDDLGGKNWDEKIVTYLAQQWQEETGSSEDPLDSPETLQDLYVSAEKAKKTLTSKTETSILVFHEMQRQKITLTREIFDELTESLLTNTIELTNIAIAEAKKRGIEDFDQILMVGGSTKMPQVARRLQEQFGKEPKFCEPDEAVAKGAAVYGHKLMLDQEIIIKISEELGVKPEEVKIEDVEQEIVEKAQGNVADDLGLQLGAVQTATDTKITNVASKSFGIKAFVKNEEKLVNLIIQNDTVPADVTQRFGTAEANQTSVELIIAENRSTDQYYELSSSQEIGQAEITLPPGLPQGTPIDVTFKVDEQGMLNMYAKELSTGRDATITIKTEGGITEEEKEEIKARQTGLVFS
;
A
#
# COMPACT_ATOMS: atom_id res chain seq x y z
N MET A 1 37.14 -16.47 34.77
CA MET A 1 35.91 -17.18 34.33
C MET A 1 35.36 -16.61 33.01
N ILE A 2 36.23 -16.17 32.09
CA ILE A 2 35.89 -15.85 30.69
C ILE A 2 37.04 -16.42 29.86
N GLU A 3 37.07 -17.73 29.67
CA GLU A 3 38.13 -18.36 28.86
C GLU A 3 37.74 -19.73 28.26
N GLN A 4 36.46 -20.13 28.30
CA GLN A 4 36.06 -21.49 27.90
C GLN A 4 34.92 -21.63 26.89
N SER A 5 34.44 -20.57 26.24
CA SER A 5 33.19 -20.69 25.46
C SER A 5 33.08 -19.91 24.16
N ARG A 6 34.10 -19.89 23.28
CA ARG A 6 33.93 -19.60 21.83
C ARG A 6 34.98 -20.32 20.96
N PRO A 7 34.63 -21.39 20.22
CA PRO A 7 35.55 -22.07 19.28
C PRO A 7 35.98 -21.20 18.10
N ASN A 8 35.14 -20.24 17.68
CA ASN A 8 35.37 -19.41 16.48
C ASN A 8 36.51 -18.39 16.64
N PHE A 9 36.93 -18.09 17.87
CA PHE A 9 37.86 -17.00 18.15
C PHE A 9 39.33 -17.34 17.84
N PHE A 10 39.71 -18.63 17.86
CA PHE A 10 41.11 -19.03 17.73
C PHE A 10 41.64 -19.06 16.29
N LEU A 11 40.78 -19.19 15.27
CA LEU A 11 41.20 -19.20 13.87
C LEU A 11 41.21 -17.79 13.24
N LEU A 12 40.30 -16.92 13.67
CA LEU A 12 40.28 -15.50 13.26
C LEU A 12 41.54 -14.73 13.69
N LEU A 13 42.26 -15.21 14.72
CA LEU A 13 43.55 -14.66 15.15
C LEU A 13 44.73 -15.05 14.24
N GLU A 14 44.59 -16.08 13.40
CA GLU A 14 45.66 -16.52 12.48
C GLU A 14 45.55 -15.89 11.08
N LEU A 15 44.40 -15.29 10.75
CA LEU A 15 44.24 -14.47 9.57
C LEU A 15 44.65 -13.04 9.95
N ASP A 16 45.74 -12.51 9.38
CA ASP A 16 46.07 -11.10 9.55
C ASP A 16 45.02 -10.26 8.81
N PRO A 17 44.15 -9.52 9.52
CA PRO A 17 43.06 -8.78 8.88
C PRO A 17 43.56 -7.60 8.03
N LYS A 18 44.86 -7.30 8.04
CA LYS A 18 45.47 -6.21 7.26
C LYS A 18 46.07 -6.65 5.93
N THR A 19 46.12 -7.95 5.64
CA THR A 19 46.68 -8.47 4.39
C THR A 19 45.56 -9.04 3.52
N PRO A 20 45.31 -8.52 2.30
CA PRO A 20 44.31 -9.11 1.40
C PRO A 20 44.78 -10.48 0.91
N TRP A 21 43.92 -11.49 1.04
CA TRP A 21 44.18 -12.82 0.49
C TRP A 21 43.55 -12.93 -0.89
N SER A 22 44.26 -13.52 -1.86
CA SER A 22 43.60 -13.96 -3.09
C SER A 22 42.74 -15.21 -2.84
N GLU A 23 41.71 -15.42 -3.66
CA GLU A 23 40.83 -16.60 -3.58
C GLU A 23 41.64 -17.92 -3.60
N SER A 24 42.67 -17.97 -4.45
CA SER A 24 43.58 -19.13 -4.55
C SER A 24 44.31 -19.40 -3.23
N GLU A 25 44.87 -18.36 -2.60
CA GLU A 25 45.61 -18.48 -1.33
C GLU A 25 44.68 -18.89 -0.18
N PHE A 26 43.48 -18.34 -0.15
CA PHE A 26 42.48 -18.67 0.86
C PHE A 26 42.00 -20.12 0.75
N GLN A 27 41.69 -20.59 -0.46
CA GLN A 27 41.31 -21.98 -0.70
C GLN A 27 42.44 -22.97 -0.35
N GLN A 28 43.70 -22.59 -0.59
CA GLN A 28 44.85 -23.42 -0.23
C GLN A 28 45.04 -23.52 1.30
N PHE A 29 44.82 -22.42 2.02
CA PHE A 29 44.80 -22.39 3.48
C PHE A 29 43.66 -23.22 4.07
N LEU A 30 42.44 -23.11 3.53
CA LEU A 30 41.30 -23.93 3.93
C LEU A 30 41.59 -25.42 3.73
N LYS A 31 42.17 -25.80 2.59
CA LYS A 31 42.55 -27.19 2.31
C LYS A 31 43.57 -27.72 3.33
N HIS A 32 44.57 -26.92 3.69
CA HIS A 32 45.58 -27.29 4.69
C HIS A 32 44.97 -27.43 6.09
N LYS A 33 44.15 -26.46 6.53
CA LYS A 33 43.48 -26.50 7.84
C LYS A 33 42.47 -27.63 7.93
N LYS A 34 41.72 -27.93 6.86
CA LYS A 34 40.83 -29.09 6.80
C LYS A 34 41.61 -30.37 7.05
N ALA A 35 42.75 -30.59 6.39
CA ALA A 35 43.58 -31.77 6.62
C ALA A 35 44.13 -31.85 8.06
N GLU A 36 44.55 -30.72 8.64
CA GLU A 36 45.04 -30.63 10.02
C GLU A 36 43.94 -31.00 11.03
N TRP A 37 42.76 -30.41 10.89
CA TRP A 37 41.65 -30.61 11.80
C TRP A 37 40.97 -31.97 11.62
N THR A 38 40.88 -32.51 10.40
CA THR A 38 40.44 -33.89 10.17
C THR A 38 41.33 -34.86 10.95
N LYS A 39 42.65 -34.63 11.00
CA LYS A 39 43.58 -35.47 11.77
C LYS A 39 43.39 -35.33 13.28
N LYS A 40 43.14 -34.11 13.77
CA LYS A 40 42.86 -33.83 15.19
C LYS A 40 41.49 -34.36 15.66
N SER A 41 40.47 -34.38 14.79
CA SER A 41 39.10 -34.83 15.08
C SER A 41 39.00 -36.33 15.43
N LYS A 42 40.03 -37.12 15.13
CA LYS A 42 40.16 -38.51 15.58
C LYS A 42 40.26 -38.63 17.11
N ASN A 43 40.64 -37.55 17.79
CA ASN A 43 40.56 -37.43 19.25
C ASN A 43 39.23 -36.77 19.64
N THR A 44 38.45 -37.46 20.48
CA THR A 44 37.11 -37.04 20.94
C THR A 44 37.08 -35.63 21.54
N LYS A 45 38.17 -35.18 22.17
CA LYS A 45 38.29 -33.83 22.75
C LYS A 45 38.22 -32.70 21.70
N TYR A 46 38.50 -32.99 20.43
CA TYR A 46 38.58 -31.98 19.36
C TYR A 46 37.44 -32.10 18.33
N ARG A 47 36.49 -33.03 18.49
CA ARG A 47 35.37 -33.24 17.55
C ARG A 47 34.42 -32.05 17.49
N ALA A 48 33.98 -31.54 18.65
CA ALA A 48 33.13 -30.34 18.71
C ALA A 48 33.80 -29.10 18.06
N LYS A 49 35.13 -28.99 18.19
CA LYS A 49 35.90 -27.92 17.54
C LYS A 49 36.03 -28.10 16.03
N TYR A 50 36.04 -29.35 15.55
CA TYR A 50 36.06 -29.63 14.12
C TYR A 50 34.73 -29.34 13.43
N VAL A 51 33.60 -29.65 14.09
CA VAL A 51 32.25 -29.30 13.60
C VAL A 51 32.10 -27.78 13.51
N ALA A 52 32.49 -27.04 14.55
CA ALA A 52 32.49 -25.57 14.52
C ALA A 52 33.39 -25.00 13.41
N TYR A 53 34.52 -25.65 13.12
CA TYR A 53 35.39 -25.27 11.99
C TYR A 53 34.70 -25.48 10.64
N LEU A 54 34.01 -26.60 10.42
CA LEU A 54 33.32 -26.87 9.16
C LEU A 54 32.17 -25.90 8.91
N ASP A 55 31.41 -25.57 9.96
CA ASP A 55 30.29 -24.62 9.92
C ASP A 55 30.77 -23.20 9.56
N MET A 56 31.85 -22.75 10.20
CA MET A 56 32.50 -21.47 9.87
C MET A 56 33.01 -21.41 8.42
N VAL A 57 33.59 -22.50 7.90
CA VAL A 57 34.08 -22.54 6.51
C VAL A 57 32.94 -22.46 5.50
N SER A 58 31.79 -23.10 5.79
CA SER A 58 30.58 -22.99 4.95
C SER A 58 30.10 -21.54 4.89
N ASN A 59 30.00 -20.88 6.04
CA ASN A 59 29.53 -19.49 6.14
C ASN A 59 30.46 -18.51 5.42
N ILE A 60 31.79 -18.69 5.51
CA ILE A 60 32.73 -17.82 4.79
C ILE A 60 32.67 -18.04 3.28
N GLN A 61 32.47 -19.27 2.82
CA GLN A 61 32.34 -19.56 1.39
C GLN A 61 31.04 -19.00 0.78
N GLU A 62 29.97 -18.87 1.57
CA GLU A 62 28.76 -18.16 1.13
C GLU A 62 28.95 -16.65 1.07
N VAL A 63 29.59 -16.04 2.08
CA VAL A 63 29.89 -14.60 2.09
C VAL A 63 30.78 -14.19 0.91
N ILE A 64 31.73 -15.05 0.50
CA ILE A 64 32.58 -14.80 -0.68
C ILE A 64 31.76 -14.86 -1.99
N LYS A 65 30.71 -15.68 -2.04
CA LYS A 65 29.84 -15.81 -3.24
C LYS A 65 28.80 -14.70 -3.33
N ASN A 66 28.40 -14.10 -2.22
CA ASN A 66 27.39 -13.05 -2.20
C ASN A 66 27.78 -11.88 -1.27
N PRO A 67 28.57 -10.90 -1.74
CA PRO A 67 29.19 -9.88 -0.89
C PRO A 67 28.20 -8.90 -0.22
N ASN A 68 26.94 -8.88 -0.63
CA ASN A 68 25.93 -7.92 -0.17
C ASN A 68 24.97 -8.48 0.91
N SER A 69 25.06 -9.76 1.29
CA SER A 69 24.24 -10.31 2.37
C SER A 69 24.87 -10.01 3.74
N ARG A 70 24.50 -8.88 4.35
CA ARG A 70 24.70 -8.69 5.79
C ARG A 70 23.44 -9.12 6.54
N GLN A 71 23.44 -10.29 7.16
CA GLN A 71 22.55 -10.67 8.28
C GLN A 71 23.19 -11.89 8.95
N ILE A 72 23.54 -11.88 10.25
CA ILE A 72 22.69 -11.93 11.45
C ILE A 72 21.59 -13.01 11.37
N GLU A 73 21.96 -14.26 11.09
CA GLU A 73 21.05 -15.41 11.27
C GLU A 73 21.79 -16.65 11.84
N ALA A 74 22.52 -16.51 12.94
CA ALA A 74 23.22 -17.65 13.55
C ALA A 74 22.94 -17.89 15.04
N ASN A 75 21.94 -17.22 15.63
CA ASN A 75 21.70 -17.33 17.08
C ASN A 75 20.41 -18.04 17.50
N TYR A 76 19.43 -18.28 16.61
CA TYR A 76 18.18 -18.94 17.00
C TYR A 76 18.12 -20.46 16.70
N ALA A 77 18.90 -20.97 15.74
CA ALA A 77 18.98 -22.42 15.47
C ALA A 77 19.87 -23.20 16.46
N ASN A 78 20.64 -22.52 17.31
CA ASN A 78 21.77 -23.10 18.05
C ASN A 78 21.44 -23.69 19.45
N GLN A 79 20.19 -23.65 19.91
CA GLN A 79 19.83 -24.23 21.22
C GLN A 79 19.27 -25.67 21.15
N GLN A 80 18.67 -26.08 20.03
CA GLN A 80 18.15 -27.46 19.89
C GLN A 80 19.16 -28.44 19.27
N THR A 81 20.05 -27.97 18.39
CA THR A 81 21.14 -28.76 17.79
C THR A 81 22.18 -29.20 18.83
N ASN A 82 22.55 -28.32 19.77
CA ASN A 82 23.55 -28.63 20.80
C ASN A 82 23.10 -29.72 21.79
N LYS A 83 21.79 -29.99 21.94
CA LYS A 83 21.29 -31.09 22.79
C LYS A 83 21.29 -32.46 22.12
N LYS A 84 21.25 -32.55 20.79
CA LYS A 84 21.20 -33.84 20.06
C LYS A 84 22.57 -34.37 19.62
N VAL A 85 23.59 -33.51 19.54
CA VAL A 85 24.93 -33.90 19.06
C VAL A 85 25.77 -34.61 20.14
N GLU A 86 25.42 -34.48 21.42
CA GLU A 86 26.16 -35.14 22.52
C GLU A 86 25.96 -36.67 22.59
N GLU A 87 24.98 -37.25 21.89
CA GLU A 87 24.65 -38.68 21.98
C GLU A 87 25.07 -39.54 20.78
N ILE A 88 25.62 -38.94 19.70
CA ILE A 88 25.92 -39.67 18.45
C ILE A 88 27.41 -40.05 18.38
N ASN A 89 27.70 -41.34 18.53
CA ASN A 89 29.07 -41.87 18.57
C ASN A 89 29.64 -42.33 17.20
N ASP A 90 28.83 -42.33 16.13
CA ASP A 90 29.21 -42.86 14.81
C ASP A 90 29.23 -41.78 13.70
N PRO A 91 30.38 -41.54 13.03
CA PRO A 91 30.53 -40.49 12.01
C PRO A 91 29.64 -40.62 10.76
N THR A 92 29.17 -41.82 10.41
CA THR A 92 28.24 -42.01 9.26
C THR A 92 26.80 -41.58 9.55
N GLN A 93 26.36 -41.68 10.81
CA GLN A 93 25.05 -41.19 11.25
C GLN A 93 25.01 -39.66 11.37
N LEU A 94 26.16 -39.05 11.64
CA LEU A 94 26.35 -37.59 11.56
C LEU A 94 26.17 -37.10 10.12
N GLU A 95 26.80 -37.71 9.12
CA GLU A 95 26.62 -37.33 7.70
C GLU A 95 25.16 -37.48 7.23
N GLN A 96 24.47 -38.57 7.60
CA GLN A 96 23.06 -38.78 7.24
C GLN A 96 22.12 -37.77 7.91
N SER A 97 22.35 -37.45 9.18
CA SER A 97 21.59 -36.41 9.88
C SER A 97 21.89 -35.02 9.32
N THR A 98 23.13 -34.76 8.91
CA THR A 98 23.52 -33.49 8.27
C THR A 98 22.87 -33.35 6.89
N ASN A 99 22.78 -34.44 6.11
CA ASN A 99 22.08 -34.44 4.83
C ASN A 99 20.56 -34.27 4.99
N HIS A 100 19.97 -34.84 6.05
CA HIS A 100 18.55 -34.66 6.34
C HIS A 100 18.25 -33.23 6.82
N ILE A 101 19.11 -32.68 7.68
CA ILE A 101 19.05 -31.27 8.10
C ILE A 101 19.29 -30.35 6.89
N GLN A 102 20.21 -30.67 5.98
CA GLN A 102 20.41 -29.92 4.73
C GLN A 102 19.23 -30.04 3.77
N SER A 103 18.51 -31.17 3.75
CA SER A 103 17.29 -31.31 2.94
C SER A 103 16.13 -30.53 3.56
N THR A 104 16.00 -30.54 4.89
CA THR A 104 14.98 -29.77 5.61
C THR A 104 15.29 -28.27 5.54
N ILE A 105 16.56 -27.86 5.68
CA ILE A 105 17.01 -26.49 5.43
C ILE A 105 16.82 -26.12 3.96
N LYS A 106 16.98 -27.04 3.00
CA LYS A 106 16.66 -26.78 1.58
C LYS A 106 15.16 -26.66 1.30
N GLU A 107 14.31 -27.37 2.03
CA GLU A 107 12.86 -27.28 1.94
C GLU A 107 12.34 -26.02 2.65
N GLU A 108 12.90 -25.69 3.82
CA GLU A 108 12.64 -24.45 4.55
C GLU A 108 13.23 -23.23 3.83
N SER A 109 14.38 -23.37 3.15
CA SER A 109 14.97 -22.31 2.31
C SER A 109 14.26 -22.16 0.96
N LYS A 110 13.70 -23.24 0.41
CA LYS A 110 12.73 -23.16 -0.70
C LYS A 110 11.44 -22.45 -0.28
N MET A 111 11.08 -22.53 0.99
CA MET A 111 9.97 -21.78 1.57
C MET A 111 10.33 -20.32 1.84
N SER A 112 11.59 -20.00 2.19
CA SER A 112 12.09 -18.64 2.40
C SER A 112 12.34 -17.85 1.11
N GLU A 113 12.33 -18.51 -0.05
CA GLU A 113 12.46 -17.89 -1.39
C GLU A 113 11.12 -17.83 -2.15
N LYS A 114 9.96 -17.92 -1.48
CA LYS A 114 8.69 -17.64 -2.15
C LYS A 114 8.52 -16.13 -2.29
N ASN A 115 8.38 -15.66 -3.53
CA ASN A 115 8.00 -14.28 -3.90
C ASN A 115 6.57 -13.97 -3.39
N VAL A 116 6.39 -13.83 -2.09
CA VAL A 116 5.11 -13.42 -1.50
C VAL A 116 4.96 -11.92 -1.68
N ILE A 117 3.86 -11.53 -2.32
CA ILE A 117 3.49 -10.11 -2.45
C ILE A 117 2.51 -9.77 -1.33
N PHE A 118 2.87 -8.80 -0.49
CA PHE A 118 2.07 -8.37 0.65
C PHE A 118 1.09 -7.27 0.24
N GLY A 119 -0.11 -7.27 0.80
CA GLY A 119 -1.09 -6.20 0.65
C GLY A 119 -1.01 -5.23 1.82
N ILE A 120 -0.80 -3.95 1.53
CA ILE A 120 -0.79 -2.88 2.53
C ILE A 120 -1.98 -1.96 2.27
N ASP A 121 -2.87 -1.88 3.25
CA ASP A 121 -3.82 -0.79 3.37
C ASP A 121 -3.14 0.39 4.07
N LEU A 122 -2.75 1.40 3.30
CA LEU A 122 -2.16 2.63 3.84
C LEU A 122 -3.29 3.61 4.13
N GLY A 123 -4.02 3.48 5.23
CA GLY A 123 -5.20 4.32 5.50
C GLY A 123 -4.87 5.69 6.10
N THR A 124 -5.84 6.62 6.02
CA THR A 124 -5.71 7.99 6.55
C THR A 124 -5.50 8.04 8.07
N THR A 125 -6.10 7.09 8.80
CA THR A 125 -6.05 7.05 10.27
C THR A 125 -5.37 5.79 10.80
N TYR A 126 -5.57 4.67 10.12
CA TYR A 126 -5.02 3.38 10.48
C TYR A 126 -4.55 2.68 9.21
N SER A 127 -3.44 1.96 9.30
CA SER A 127 -2.89 1.12 8.25
C SER A 127 -2.93 -0.35 8.66
N CYS A 128 -3.05 -1.24 7.67
CA CYS A 128 -3.13 -2.69 7.88
C CYS A 128 -2.24 -3.41 6.85
N ILE A 129 -1.58 -4.51 7.23
CA ILE A 129 -0.77 -5.34 6.32
C ILE A 129 -1.24 -6.78 6.36
N ALA A 130 -1.37 -7.38 5.19
CA ALA A 130 -1.82 -8.74 4.99
C ALA A 130 -1.01 -9.46 3.92
N TYR A 131 -1.10 -10.79 3.90
CA TYR A 131 -0.52 -11.64 2.87
C TYR A 131 -1.41 -12.87 2.64
N VAL A 132 -1.22 -13.57 1.53
CA VAL A 132 -1.85 -14.87 1.31
C VAL A 132 -0.95 -15.96 1.91
N ASP A 133 -1.47 -16.69 2.89
CA ASP A 133 -0.73 -17.76 3.56
C ASP A 133 -0.52 -18.98 2.64
N GLN A 134 0.26 -19.95 3.11
CA GLN A 134 0.54 -21.18 2.38
C GLN A 134 -0.71 -22.05 2.06
N TYR A 135 -1.86 -21.74 2.66
CA TYR A 135 -3.13 -22.41 2.42
C TYR A 135 -4.05 -21.60 1.50
N GLY A 136 -3.54 -20.52 0.89
CA GLY A 136 -4.32 -19.65 0.01
C GLY A 136 -5.26 -18.70 0.75
N ARG A 137 -5.07 -18.50 2.08
CA ARG A 137 -5.97 -17.66 2.89
C ARG A 137 -5.36 -16.28 3.13
N PRO A 138 -6.08 -15.18 2.85
CA PRO A 138 -5.62 -13.85 3.17
C PRO A 138 -5.61 -13.63 4.69
N THR A 139 -4.44 -13.30 5.22
CA THR A 139 -4.16 -13.22 6.66
C THR A 139 -3.54 -11.87 6.99
N VAL A 140 -4.10 -11.19 8.00
CA VAL A 140 -3.56 -9.93 8.55
C VAL A 140 -2.47 -10.24 9.57
N ILE A 141 -1.43 -9.42 9.56
CA ILE A 141 -0.31 -9.51 10.50
C ILE A 141 -0.51 -8.45 11.59
N THR A 142 -0.33 -8.84 12.84
CA THR A 142 -0.37 -7.90 13.97
C THR A 142 0.90 -7.08 14.04
N ASN A 143 0.80 -5.84 14.50
CA ASN A 143 1.95 -5.03 14.85
C ASN A 143 2.62 -5.50 16.15
N MET A 144 3.71 -4.84 16.56
CA MET A 144 4.45 -5.20 17.77
C MET A 144 3.67 -4.95 19.07
N GLU A 145 2.64 -4.10 19.03
CA GLU A 145 1.71 -3.84 20.12
C GLU A 145 0.62 -4.92 20.25
N GLY A 146 0.52 -5.84 19.28
CA GLY A 146 -0.47 -6.92 19.22
C GLY A 146 -1.81 -6.53 18.60
N ASP A 147 -1.90 -5.32 18.04
CA ASP A 147 -3.07 -4.83 17.31
C ASP A 147 -2.98 -5.24 15.82
N ARG A 148 -4.13 -5.38 15.15
CA ARG A 148 -4.20 -5.76 13.72
C ARG A 148 -4.04 -4.57 12.77
N THR A 149 -4.03 -3.36 13.32
CA THR A 149 -3.94 -2.10 12.58
C THR A 149 -3.03 -1.14 13.33
N THR A 150 -2.20 -0.40 12.63
CA THR A 150 -1.28 0.60 13.21
C THR A 150 -1.79 2.01 12.89
N PRO A 151 -1.89 2.93 13.86
CA PRO A 151 -2.24 4.32 13.57
C PRO A 151 -1.30 4.97 12.55
N SER A 152 -1.85 5.74 11.62
CA SER A 152 -1.07 6.48 10.60
C SER A 152 -0.61 7.84 11.17
N VAL A 153 0.22 7.80 12.21
CA VAL A 153 0.74 8.98 12.92
C VAL A 153 2.24 8.84 13.10
N VAL A 154 2.99 9.92 12.82
CA VAL A 154 4.44 9.97 12.95
C VAL A 154 4.82 11.14 13.84
N GLN A 155 5.55 10.88 14.93
CA GLN A 155 6.16 11.91 15.78
C GLN A 155 7.68 11.95 15.56
N PHE A 156 8.20 13.16 15.43
CA PHE A 156 9.62 13.45 15.25
C PHE A 156 10.24 13.76 16.61
N ASN A 157 11.19 12.93 17.06
CA ASN A 157 11.94 13.12 18.30
C ASN A 157 13.44 13.11 18.00
N GLY A 158 13.96 14.24 17.51
CA GLY A 158 15.33 14.35 17.03
C GLY A 158 15.60 13.43 15.83
N GLU A 159 16.49 12.45 15.97
CA GLU A 159 16.77 11.44 14.93
C GLU A 159 15.81 10.23 14.97
N GLU A 160 15.04 10.09 16.05
CA GLU A 160 14.07 9.01 16.21
C GLU A 160 12.74 9.35 15.52
N ARG A 161 12.12 8.35 14.90
CA ARG A 161 10.77 8.44 14.32
C ARG A 161 9.88 7.47 15.08
N ILE A 162 9.01 8.02 15.92
CA ILE A 162 8.02 7.26 16.67
C ILE A 162 6.79 7.12 15.77
N VAL A 163 6.34 5.91 15.51
CA VAL A 163 5.24 5.66 14.57
C VAL A 163 4.13 4.83 15.21
N GLY A 164 2.88 5.23 14.97
CA GLY A 164 1.72 4.46 15.41
C GLY A 164 1.12 4.95 16.71
N LYS A 165 0.88 4.02 17.64
CA LYS A 165 0.08 4.28 18.84
C LYS A 165 0.75 5.28 19.78
N GLU A 166 2.05 5.15 19.99
CA GLU A 166 2.80 6.06 20.85
C GLU A 166 2.72 7.50 20.34
N ALA A 167 2.98 7.73 19.04
CA ALA A 167 2.84 9.04 18.41
C ALA A 167 1.40 9.59 18.44
N LYS A 168 0.39 8.72 18.30
CA LYS A 168 -1.02 9.12 18.40
C LYS A 168 -1.39 9.59 19.81
N ASP A 169 -0.92 8.88 20.83
CA ASP A 169 -1.25 9.15 22.24
C ASP A 169 -0.61 10.45 22.76
N SER A 170 0.38 11.01 22.06
CA SER A 170 1.04 12.30 22.35
C SER A 170 0.72 13.43 21.34
N SER A 171 -0.07 13.17 20.30
CA SER A 171 -0.19 14.07 19.13
C SER A 171 -0.63 15.50 19.43
N MET A 172 -1.58 15.72 20.34
CA MET A 172 -2.02 17.07 20.74
C MET A 172 -1.07 17.74 21.74
N LEU A 173 -0.18 16.97 22.39
CA LEU A 173 0.85 17.51 23.30
C LEU A 173 2.05 18.06 22.52
N GLU A 174 2.39 17.43 21.39
CA GLU A 174 3.50 17.83 20.53
C GLU A 174 3.05 18.05 19.08
N PRO A 175 2.14 19.01 18.82
CA PRO A 175 1.58 19.23 17.49
C PRO A 175 2.63 19.70 16.47
N ASP A 176 3.64 20.43 16.91
CA ASP A 176 4.74 20.90 16.04
C ASP A 176 5.73 19.79 15.66
N ASN A 177 5.67 18.64 16.34
CA ASN A 177 6.54 17.49 16.09
C ASN A 177 5.77 16.27 15.55
N THR A 178 4.44 16.33 15.48
CA THR A 178 3.60 15.17 15.14
C THR A 178 2.79 15.43 13.88
N VAL A 179 2.82 14.47 12.96
CA VAL A 179 2.02 14.48 11.75
C VAL A 179 1.01 13.35 11.82
N ASP A 180 -0.27 13.69 11.73
CA ASP A 180 -1.37 12.77 11.52
C ASP A 180 -2.03 13.03 10.15
N MET A 181 -2.85 12.08 9.68
CA MET A 181 -3.66 12.22 8.45
C MET A 181 -2.87 12.63 7.20
N VAL A 182 -1.58 12.30 7.14
CA VAL A 182 -0.68 12.71 6.06
C VAL A 182 -1.20 12.33 4.68
N LYS A 183 -1.98 11.24 4.60
CA LYS A 183 -2.63 10.76 3.38
C LYS A 183 -3.48 11.82 2.68
N ARG A 184 -4.05 12.78 3.41
CA ARG A 184 -4.85 13.90 2.85
C ARG A 184 -4.02 14.87 2.01
N PHE A 185 -2.71 14.87 2.20
CA PHE A 185 -1.76 15.77 1.54
C PHE A 185 -0.94 15.07 0.44
N MET A 186 -1.04 13.74 0.29
CA MET A 186 -0.33 12.99 -0.74
C MET A 186 -0.61 13.56 -2.12
N GLY A 187 0.44 13.81 -2.92
CA GLY A 187 0.34 14.34 -4.28
C GLY A 187 -0.26 15.75 -4.40
N LYS A 188 -0.53 16.45 -3.29
CA LYS A 188 -1.03 17.82 -3.27
C LYS A 188 0.12 18.79 -3.05
N GLU A 189 0.09 19.92 -3.77
CA GLU A 189 1.03 21.02 -3.52
C GLU A 189 0.71 21.76 -2.21
N GLY A 190 1.74 22.35 -1.60
CA GLY A 190 1.57 23.31 -0.51
C GLY A 190 1.61 22.73 0.91
N PHE A 191 1.75 21.42 1.08
CA PHE A 191 2.07 20.82 2.37
C PHE A 191 3.48 20.25 2.37
N ASN A 192 4.32 20.77 3.26
CA ASN A 192 5.50 20.09 3.75
C ASN A 192 5.53 20.26 5.26
N PHE A 193 5.87 19.18 5.97
CA PHE A 193 6.07 19.26 7.40
C PHE A 193 7.47 19.82 7.69
N GLU A 194 7.53 20.91 8.46
CA GLU A 194 8.79 21.54 8.84
C GLU A 194 9.20 21.08 10.23
N HIS A 195 10.37 20.46 10.36
CA HIS A 195 10.91 20.06 11.66
C HIS A 195 12.43 20.30 11.71
N GLU A 196 12.88 21.02 12.73
CA GLU A 196 14.30 21.41 12.92
C GLU A 196 14.92 22.10 11.69
N GLY A 197 14.15 22.90 10.97
CA GLY A 197 14.59 23.62 9.77
C GLY A 197 14.78 22.73 8.54
N LYS A 198 14.22 21.51 8.55
CA LYS A 198 14.14 20.62 7.40
C LYS A 198 12.68 20.45 6.99
N SER A 199 12.48 20.40 5.67
CA SER A 199 11.20 20.17 5.02
C SER A 199 11.01 18.69 4.70
N TYR A 200 9.83 18.16 5.03
CA TYR A 200 9.46 16.76 4.90
C TYR A 200 8.15 16.64 4.10
N PRO A 201 8.19 16.13 2.86
CA PRO A 201 6.98 15.98 2.06
C PRO A 201 6.12 14.79 2.52
N PRO A 202 4.82 14.76 2.17
CA PRO A 202 3.87 13.71 2.56
C PRO A 202 4.35 12.28 2.29
N GLU A 203 5.03 12.07 1.17
CA GLU A 203 5.56 10.80 0.70
C GLU A 203 6.61 10.25 1.65
N GLU A 204 7.44 11.15 2.18
CA GLU A 204 8.49 10.80 3.13
C GLU A 204 7.92 10.41 4.48
N ILE A 205 6.93 11.15 4.96
CA ILE A 205 6.25 10.86 6.21
C ILE A 205 5.48 9.53 6.09
N SER A 206 4.80 9.32 4.96
CA SER A 206 4.10 8.07 4.67
C SER A 206 5.05 6.87 4.58
N SER A 207 6.29 7.09 4.08
CA SER A 207 7.31 6.05 4.06
C SER A 207 7.67 5.55 5.45
N TYR A 208 7.65 6.41 6.48
CA TYR A 208 7.91 5.99 7.87
C TYR A 208 6.82 5.06 8.40
N ILE A 209 5.56 5.30 8.03
CA ILE A 209 4.43 4.42 8.35
C ILE A 209 4.61 3.06 7.68
N LEU A 210 4.94 3.05 6.39
CA LEU A 210 5.20 1.82 5.63
C LEU A 210 6.37 1.02 6.22
N ARG A 211 7.47 1.70 6.60
CA ARG A 211 8.63 1.06 7.23
C ARG A 211 8.27 0.41 8.55
N LYS A 212 7.58 1.10 9.47
CA LYS A 212 7.13 0.52 10.74
C LYS A 212 6.26 -0.73 10.53
N MET A 213 5.28 -0.63 9.62
CA MET A 213 4.38 -1.74 9.28
C MET A 213 5.15 -2.97 8.78
N VAL A 214 6.11 -2.75 7.89
CA VAL A 214 6.93 -3.82 7.33
C VAL A 214 7.90 -4.38 8.37
N GLU A 215 8.59 -3.55 9.14
CA GLU A 215 9.52 -3.98 10.17
C GLU A 215 8.82 -4.85 11.23
N ASP A 216 7.65 -4.41 11.71
CA ASP A 216 6.82 -5.21 12.62
C ASP A 216 6.40 -6.53 11.98
N ALA A 217 5.93 -6.51 10.74
CA ALA A 217 5.47 -7.71 10.05
C ALA A 217 6.60 -8.72 9.79
N GLN A 218 7.80 -8.24 9.43
CA GLN A 218 8.98 -9.09 9.28
C GLN A 218 9.38 -9.73 10.61
N GLN A 219 9.33 -8.98 11.72
CA GLN A 219 9.62 -9.53 13.05
C GLN A 219 8.60 -10.60 13.48
N GLN A 220 7.32 -10.39 13.16
CA GLN A 220 6.23 -11.32 13.53
C GLN A 220 6.22 -12.59 12.68
N THR A 221 6.51 -12.47 11.38
CA THR A 221 6.44 -13.59 10.44
C THR A 221 7.78 -14.30 10.22
N GLY A 222 8.89 -13.60 10.44
CA GLY A 222 10.23 -14.05 10.05
C GLY A 222 10.47 -14.01 8.53
N LEU A 223 9.54 -13.48 7.75
CA LEU A 223 9.67 -13.35 6.30
C LEU A 223 10.36 -12.02 5.96
N THR A 224 11.14 -12.00 4.88
CA THR A 224 11.60 -10.75 4.27
C THR A 224 10.49 -10.22 3.38
N ILE A 225 10.11 -8.95 3.56
CA ILE A 225 9.04 -8.30 2.81
C ILE A 225 9.69 -7.32 1.83
N THR A 226 9.69 -7.68 0.55
CA THR A 226 10.22 -6.83 -0.54
C THR A 226 9.12 -6.31 -1.45
N ASP A 227 8.21 -7.19 -1.87
CA ASP A 227 7.21 -6.89 -2.88
C ASP A 227 5.84 -6.62 -2.24
N VAL A 228 5.24 -5.48 -2.61
CA VAL A 228 3.98 -5.04 -2.01
C VAL A 228 2.99 -4.54 -3.05
N VAL A 229 1.71 -4.66 -2.75
CA VAL A 229 0.61 -3.90 -3.33
C VAL A 229 0.14 -2.91 -2.27
N ILE A 230 0.02 -1.64 -2.61
CA ILE A 230 -0.45 -0.59 -1.68
C ILE A 230 -1.82 -0.09 -2.15
N THR A 231 -2.74 0.13 -1.22
CA THR A 231 -4.07 0.65 -1.56
C THR A 231 -4.12 2.18 -1.58
N CYS A 232 -5.05 2.72 -2.36
CA CYS A 232 -5.39 4.15 -2.33
C CYS A 232 -6.91 4.37 -2.49
N PRO A 233 -7.44 5.55 -2.12
CA PRO A 233 -8.83 5.89 -2.34
C PRO A 233 -9.16 5.92 -3.82
N ALA A 234 -10.41 5.60 -4.18
CA ALA A 234 -10.80 5.53 -5.59
C ALA A 234 -10.77 6.90 -6.30
N TYR A 235 -10.89 8.00 -5.55
CA TYR A 235 -10.83 9.37 -6.10
C TYR A 235 -9.41 9.88 -6.36
N PHE A 236 -8.35 9.18 -5.93
CA PHE A 236 -6.97 9.60 -6.17
C PHE A 236 -6.69 9.71 -7.68
N GLY A 237 -6.18 10.87 -8.08
CA GLY A 237 -5.70 11.14 -9.43
C GLY A 237 -4.31 10.56 -9.62
N ILE A 238 -3.62 11.06 -10.65
CA ILE A 238 -2.27 10.57 -10.99
C ILE A 238 -1.23 11.03 -9.96
N PRO A 239 -1.19 12.33 -9.56
CA PRO A 239 -0.18 12.80 -8.62
C PRO A 239 -0.21 12.04 -7.29
N GLU A 240 -1.40 11.75 -6.75
CA GLU A 240 -1.52 11.08 -5.46
C GLU A 240 -1.15 9.58 -5.52
N ARG A 241 -1.39 8.92 -6.66
CA ARG A 241 -0.95 7.54 -6.90
C ARG A 241 0.56 7.44 -7.01
N ASP A 242 1.18 8.33 -7.78
CA ASP A 242 2.63 8.39 -7.94
C ASP A 242 3.32 8.72 -6.61
N ALA A 243 2.76 9.66 -5.84
CA ALA A 243 3.21 9.97 -4.48
C ALA A 243 3.16 8.73 -3.57
N THR A 244 2.06 7.98 -3.61
CA THR A 244 1.88 6.76 -2.80
C THR A 244 2.87 5.67 -3.19
N LYS A 245 3.09 5.47 -4.48
CA LYS A 245 4.11 4.55 -5.00
C LYS A 245 5.50 4.97 -4.55
N PHE A 246 5.82 6.25 -4.66
CA PHE A 246 7.10 6.79 -4.26
C PHE A 246 7.35 6.65 -2.75
N ALA A 247 6.33 6.82 -1.90
CA ALA A 247 6.44 6.53 -0.47
C ALA A 247 6.86 5.08 -0.19
N GLY A 248 6.32 4.12 -0.95
CA GLY A 248 6.74 2.72 -0.87
C GLY A 248 8.19 2.49 -1.30
N GLU A 249 8.64 3.17 -2.35
CA GLU A 249 10.04 3.11 -2.79
C GLU A 249 11.01 3.70 -1.77
N ILE A 250 10.64 4.82 -1.12
CA ILE A 250 11.42 5.41 -0.02
C ILE A 250 11.51 4.43 1.15
N ALA A 251 10.43 3.69 1.42
CA ALA A 251 10.40 2.64 2.44
C ALA A 251 11.24 1.39 2.09
N GLY A 252 11.87 1.35 0.91
CA GLY A 252 12.69 0.23 0.45
C GLY A 252 11.88 -0.94 -0.14
N LEU A 253 10.63 -0.69 -0.54
CA LEU A 253 9.71 -1.70 -1.06
C LEU A 253 9.63 -1.63 -2.59
N ASN A 254 9.49 -2.80 -3.22
CA ASN A 254 9.11 -2.92 -4.61
C ASN A 254 7.58 -2.86 -4.73
N VAL A 255 7.05 -1.68 -5.06
CA VAL A 255 5.61 -1.47 -5.22
C VAL A 255 5.15 -2.04 -6.56
N ARG A 256 4.56 -3.24 -6.50
CA ARG A 256 4.09 -3.99 -7.67
C ARG A 256 2.88 -3.37 -8.33
N SER A 257 2.00 -2.77 -7.53
CA SER A 257 0.80 -2.10 -8.02
C SER A 257 0.22 -1.20 -6.94
N ILE A 258 -0.50 -0.17 -7.38
CA ILE A 258 -1.41 0.62 -6.54
C ILE A 258 -2.83 0.21 -6.90
N ILE A 259 -3.62 -0.23 -5.92
CA ILE A 259 -5.00 -0.69 -6.13
C ILE A 259 -5.99 0.19 -5.37
N ASN A 260 -7.18 0.39 -5.93
CA ASN A 260 -8.23 1.13 -5.24
C ASN A 260 -8.75 0.33 -4.03
N GLU A 261 -8.93 1.00 -2.91
CA GLU A 261 -9.53 0.45 -1.68
C GLU A 261 -10.85 -0.28 -1.91
N PRO A 262 -11.87 0.32 -2.57
CA PRO A 262 -13.13 -0.37 -2.83
C PRO A 262 -12.98 -1.56 -3.78
N THR A 263 -12.04 -1.51 -4.73
CA THR A 263 -11.74 -2.63 -5.61
C THR A 263 -11.07 -3.77 -4.83
N ALA A 264 -10.13 -3.46 -3.93
CA ALA A 264 -9.52 -4.45 -3.06
C ALA A 264 -10.56 -5.11 -2.14
N ALA A 265 -11.43 -4.33 -1.50
CA ALA A 265 -12.52 -4.86 -0.70
C ALA A 265 -13.47 -5.76 -1.53
N ALA A 266 -13.78 -5.38 -2.77
CA ALA A 266 -14.58 -6.19 -3.68
C ALA A 266 -13.87 -7.48 -4.13
N ILE A 267 -12.54 -7.49 -4.30
CA ILE A 267 -11.76 -8.70 -4.57
C ILE A 267 -11.89 -9.66 -3.39
N PHE A 268 -11.67 -9.17 -2.17
CA PHE A 268 -11.79 -10.00 -0.97
C PHE A 268 -13.20 -10.58 -0.81
N TYR A 269 -14.21 -9.78 -1.14
CA TYR A 269 -15.61 -10.20 -1.14
C TYR A 269 -15.92 -11.22 -2.24
N GLY A 270 -15.61 -10.88 -3.49
CA GLY A 270 -15.99 -11.63 -4.70
C GLY A 270 -15.32 -12.99 -4.82
N VAL A 271 -14.09 -13.15 -4.29
CA VAL A 271 -13.43 -14.47 -4.22
C VAL A 271 -14.23 -15.47 -3.38
N ASN A 272 -15.10 -15.00 -2.48
CA ASN A 272 -15.94 -15.86 -1.64
C ASN A 272 -17.36 -16.05 -2.19
N GLU A 273 -17.72 -15.46 -3.33
CA GLU A 273 -19.11 -15.42 -3.83
C GLU A 273 -19.20 -15.82 -5.31
N GLU A 274 -19.99 -16.85 -5.62
CA GLU A 274 -20.12 -17.39 -6.99
C GLU A 274 -21.23 -16.71 -7.82
N ALA A 275 -22.06 -15.86 -7.20
CA ALA A 275 -23.22 -15.28 -7.85
C ALA A 275 -22.92 -13.93 -8.50
N ASP A 276 -23.38 -13.76 -9.74
CA ASP A 276 -23.44 -12.47 -10.42
C ASP A 276 -24.28 -11.49 -9.59
N GLN A 277 -23.70 -10.34 -9.25
CA GLN A 277 -24.34 -9.36 -8.39
C GLN A 277 -23.74 -7.97 -8.59
N THR A 278 -24.54 -6.94 -8.36
CA THR A 278 -24.07 -5.56 -8.23
C THR A 278 -23.99 -5.20 -6.76
N VAL A 279 -22.84 -4.75 -6.30
CA VAL A 279 -22.59 -4.37 -4.91
C VAL A 279 -22.31 -2.87 -4.80
N LEU A 280 -22.79 -2.29 -3.71
CA LEU A 280 -22.47 -0.94 -3.28
C LEU A 280 -21.43 -1.03 -2.16
N VAL A 281 -20.17 -0.69 -2.44
CA VAL A 281 -19.11 -0.63 -1.43
C VAL A 281 -19.20 0.71 -0.72
N TYR A 282 -19.62 0.68 0.54
CA TYR A 282 -19.74 1.82 1.43
C TYR A 282 -18.54 1.83 2.39
N ASP A 283 -17.53 2.64 2.07
CA ASP A 283 -16.30 2.75 2.84
C ASP A 283 -16.31 4.01 3.69
N LEU A 284 -16.52 3.85 5.00
CA LEU A 284 -16.43 4.94 5.97
C LEU A 284 -15.23 4.69 6.87
N GLY A 285 -14.12 5.32 6.51
CA GLY A 285 -12.85 5.25 7.22
C GLY A 285 -12.77 6.20 8.42
N GLY A 286 -11.54 6.46 8.85
CA GLY A 286 -11.27 7.40 9.94
C GLY A 286 -11.17 8.87 9.48
N GLY A 287 -10.88 9.12 8.21
CA GLY A 287 -10.72 10.49 7.69
C GLY A 287 -11.31 10.75 6.31
N THR A 288 -11.84 9.72 5.64
CA THR A 288 -12.40 9.79 4.29
C THR A 288 -13.64 8.90 4.20
N PHE A 289 -14.52 9.24 3.27
CA PHE A 289 -15.71 8.47 2.93
C PHE A 289 -15.71 8.22 1.42
N ASP A 290 -15.79 6.96 1.03
CA ASP A 290 -15.83 6.53 -0.36
C ASP A 290 -17.06 5.66 -0.60
N ILE A 291 -17.70 5.86 -1.76
CA ILE A 291 -18.84 5.07 -2.21
C ILE A 291 -18.62 4.62 -3.65
N THR A 292 -18.66 3.31 -3.87
CA THR A 292 -18.37 2.72 -5.18
C THR A 292 -19.42 1.70 -5.55
N VAL A 293 -19.93 1.77 -6.78
CA VAL A 293 -20.82 0.75 -7.35
C VAL A 293 -19.98 -0.19 -8.20
N ILE A 294 -20.04 -1.48 -7.89
CA ILE A 294 -19.23 -2.52 -8.53
C ILE A 294 -20.14 -3.63 -9.01
N LYS A 295 -19.96 -4.05 -10.26
CA LYS A 295 -20.62 -5.19 -10.86
C LYS A 295 -19.67 -6.39 -10.82
N ILE A 296 -20.13 -7.50 -10.25
CA ILE A 296 -19.40 -8.77 -10.18
C ILE A 296 -20.14 -9.76 -11.09
N GLU A 297 -19.51 -10.23 -12.16
CA GLU A 297 -20.10 -11.18 -13.12
C GLU A 297 -19.09 -12.23 -13.59
N GLY A 298 -19.39 -13.51 -13.36
CA GLY A 298 -18.50 -14.63 -13.71
C GLY A 298 -17.10 -14.48 -13.12
N GLY A 299 -17.01 -13.98 -11.88
CA GLY A 299 -15.75 -13.66 -11.20
C GLY A 299 -15.10 -12.34 -11.61
N ASN A 300 -15.52 -11.70 -12.71
CA ASN A 300 -14.99 -10.41 -13.13
C ASN A 300 -15.52 -9.28 -12.26
N ILE A 301 -14.68 -8.32 -11.94
CA ILE A 301 -14.99 -7.17 -11.09
C ILE A 301 -14.94 -5.92 -11.96
N THR A 302 -16.07 -5.27 -12.18
CA THR A 302 -16.17 -4.04 -12.96
C THR A 302 -16.67 -2.90 -12.09
N VAL A 303 -15.82 -1.89 -11.87
CA VAL A 303 -16.24 -0.65 -11.23
C VAL A 303 -17.14 0.12 -12.21
N ILE A 304 -18.28 0.60 -11.74
CA ILE A 304 -19.26 1.35 -12.55
C ILE A 304 -19.07 2.84 -12.36
N CYS A 305 -18.99 3.26 -11.10
CA CYS A 305 -18.72 4.64 -10.73
C CYS A 305 -18.24 4.72 -9.28
N THR A 306 -17.55 5.81 -8.98
CA THR A 306 -17.12 6.16 -7.62
C THR A 306 -17.47 7.59 -7.27
N ASN A 307 -17.71 7.84 -5.99
CA ASN A 307 -17.88 9.17 -5.41
C ASN A 307 -17.38 9.15 -3.95
N GLY A 308 -17.28 10.29 -3.28
CA GLY A 308 -16.79 10.37 -1.92
C GLY A 308 -16.44 11.77 -1.44
N ASP A 309 -15.89 11.84 -0.24
CA ASP A 309 -15.46 13.05 0.46
C ASP A 309 -14.14 12.77 1.21
N ASP A 310 -13.09 13.52 0.87
CA ASP A 310 -11.74 13.36 1.43
C ASP A 310 -11.57 14.00 2.82
N ASP A 311 -12.60 14.69 3.33
CA ASP A 311 -12.63 15.30 4.66
C ASP A 311 -13.80 14.81 5.55
N LEU A 312 -14.38 13.65 5.22
CA LEU A 312 -15.49 13.07 5.98
C LEU A 312 -15.15 11.67 6.51
N GLY A 313 -14.94 11.51 7.81
CA GLY A 313 -14.68 10.21 8.41
C GLY A 313 -14.80 10.19 9.93
N GLY A 314 -14.41 9.07 10.54
CA GLY A 314 -14.53 8.83 11.98
C GLY A 314 -13.96 9.92 12.90
N LYS A 315 -12.95 10.70 12.46
CA LYS A 315 -12.40 11.85 13.20
C LYS A 315 -13.42 12.98 13.35
N ASN A 316 -14.25 13.24 12.34
CA ASN A 316 -15.32 14.25 12.46
C ASN A 316 -16.39 13.83 13.48
N TRP A 317 -16.65 12.52 13.63
CA TRP A 317 -17.49 12.01 14.71
C TRP A 317 -16.83 12.22 16.08
N ASP A 318 -15.51 12.00 16.17
CA ASP A 318 -14.77 12.23 17.41
C ASP A 318 -14.79 13.73 17.80
N GLU A 319 -14.60 14.63 16.85
CA GLU A 319 -14.69 16.10 17.05
C GLU A 319 -16.05 16.52 17.63
N LYS A 320 -17.16 15.96 17.13
CA LYS A 320 -18.50 16.24 17.69
C LYS A 320 -18.62 15.82 19.15
N ILE A 321 -18.02 14.69 19.51
CA ILE A 321 -17.99 14.23 20.91
C ILE A 321 -17.09 15.14 21.75
N VAL A 322 -15.90 15.52 21.25
CA VAL A 322 -14.96 16.41 21.94
C VAL A 322 -15.63 17.75 22.28
N THR A 323 -16.28 18.40 21.31
CA THR A 323 -17.01 19.64 21.54
C THR A 323 -18.14 19.47 22.56
N TYR A 324 -18.90 18.37 22.46
CA TYR A 324 -19.95 18.07 23.43
C TYR A 324 -19.40 17.88 24.86
N LEU A 325 -18.29 17.15 25.02
CA LEU A 325 -17.67 16.92 26.31
C LEU A 325 -17.14 18.21 26.95
N ALA A 326 -16.50 19.07 26.16
CA ALA A 326 -16.03 20.38 26.63
C ALA A 326 -17.21 21.24 27.10
N GLN A 327 -18.26 21.34 26.28
CA GLN A 327 -19.47 22.10 26.62
C GLN A 327 -20.16 21.56 27.87
N GLN A 328 -20.36 20.25 27.97
CA GLN A 328 -21.01 19.65 29.15
C GLN A 328 -20.17 19.83 30.42
N TRP A 329 -18.83 19.76 30.31
CA TRP A 329 -17.95 20.04 31.45
C TRP A 329 -18.11 21.49 31.92
N GLN A 330 -18.14 22.45 31.00
CA GLN A 330 -18.35 23.87 31.33
C GLN A 330 -19.72 24.10 31.99
N GLU A 331 -20.78 23.51 31.44
CA GLU A 331 -22.16 23.63 31.95
C GLU A 331 -22.30 23.04 33.36
N GLU A 332 -21.73 21.85 33.60
CA GLU A 332 -21.85 21.14 34.88
C GLU A 332 -20.95 21.74 35.98
N THR A 333 -19.81 22.32 35.61
CA THR A 333 -18.90 22.98 36.56
C THR A 333 -19.21 24.46 36.79
N GLY A 334 -19.86 25.11 35.83
CA GLY A 334 -20.04 26.56 35.80
C GLY A 334 -18.75 27.35 35.55
N SER A 335 -17.70 26.70 35.03
CA SER A 335 -16.43 27.34 34.69
C SER A 335 -16.54 28.20 33.42
N SER A 336 -15.74 29.27 33.35
CA SER A 336 -15.56 30.06 32.12
C SER A 336 -14.39 29.58 31.26
N GLU A 337 -13.57 28.67 31.77
CA GLU A 337 -12.43 28.10 31.05
C GLU A 337 -12.92 27.12 29.98
N ASP A 338 -12.23 27.05 28.85
CA ASP A 338 -12.50 26.09 27.77
C ASP A 338 -11.51 24.92 27.85
N PRO A 339 -11.97 23.68 28.10
CA PRO A 339 -11.13 22.49 28.02
C PRO A 339 -10.35 22.35 26.71
N LEU A 340 -10.83 22.94 25.62
CA LEU A 340 -10.18 22.90 24.30
C LEU A 340 -8.94 23.80 24.21
N ASP A 341 -8.78 24.77 25.11
CA ASP A 341 -7.63 25.69 25.14
C ASP A 341 -6.39 25.06 25.81
N SER A 342 -6.54 23.93 26.51
CA SER A 342 -5.43 23.17 27.12
C SER A 342 -5.03 21.99 26.22
N PRO A 343 -3.79 21.96 25.68
CA PRO A 343 -3.30 20.85 24.88
C PRO A 343 -3.39 19.49 25.59
N GLU A 344 -3.11 19.45 26.90
CA GLU A 344 -3.21 18.24 27.71
C GLU A 344 -4.65 17.74 27.82
N THR A 345 -5.56 18.66 28.09
CA THR A 345 -6.99 18.34 28.22
C THR A 345 -7.56 17.93 26.85
N LEU A 346 -7.14 18.59 25.78
CA LEU A 346 -7.54 18.29 24.41
C LEU A 346 -7.10 16.89 24.00
N GLN A 347 -5.86 16.48 24.30
CA GLN A 347 -5.38 15.12 24.08
C GLN A 347 -6.28 14.09 24.79
N ASP A 348 -6.53 14.29 26.08
CA ASP A 348 -7.37 13.41 26.89
C ASP A 348 -8.81 13.33 26.37
N LEU A 349 -9.36 14.45 25.88
CA LEU A 349 -10.68 14.51 25.26
C LEU A 349 -10.75 13.70 23.97
N TYR A 350 -9.79 13.84 23.05
CA TYR A 350 -9.77 13.06 21.81
C TYR A 350 -9.64 11.56 22.05
N VAL A 351 -8.74 11.14 22.94
CA VAL A 351 -8.58 9.73 23.32
C VAL A 351 -9.87 9.19 23.94
N SER A 352 -10.50 9.97 24.81
CA SER A 352 -11.75 9.60 25.47
C SER A 352 -12.94 9.55 24.50
N ALA A 353 -13.02 10.50 23.57
CA ALA A 353 -14.06 10.59 22.55
C ALA A 353 -14.03 9.38 21.61
N GLU A 354 -12.88 9.03 21.06
CA GLU A 354 -12.75 7.86 20.19
C GLU A 354 -13.09 6.56 20.94
N LYS A 355 -12.62 6.43 22.19
CA LYS A 355 -12.95 5.29 23.05
C LYS A 355 -14.44 5.22 23.35
N ALA A 356 -15.09 6.36 23.58
CA ALA A 356 -16.52 6.46 23.81
C ALA A 356 -17.30 6.03 22.56
N LYS A 357 -16.95 6.55 21.39
CA LYS A 357 -17.51 6.16 20.08
C LYS A 357 -17.44 4.64 19.88
N LYS A 358 -16.25 4.05 20.05
CA LYS A 358 -16.05 2.58 19.93
C LYS A 358 -16.86 1.80 20.97
N THR A 359 -16.99 2.32 22.19
CA THR A 359 -17.81 1.70 23.25
C THR A 359 -19.30 1.73 22.89
N LEU A 360 -19.78 2.86 22.39
CA LEU A 360 -21.16 3.06 21.93
C LEU A 360 -21.49 2.25 20.68
N THR A 361 -20.53 1.65 19.98
CA THR A 361 -20.85 0.64 18.97
C THR A 361 -21.60 -0.55 19.59
N SER A 362 -21.17 -1.03 20.77
CA SER A 362 -21.75 -2.22 21.42
C SER A 362 -22.68 -1.91 22.60
N LYS A 363 -22.54 -0.74 23.24
CA LYS A 363 -23.34 -0.31 24.40
C LYS A 363 -24.29 0.82 24.05
N THR A 364 -25.29 1.07 24.90
CA THR A 364 -26.24 2.18 24.73
C THR A 364 -25.78 3.46 25.39
N GLU A 365 -24.85 3.40 26.33
CA GLU A 365 -24.29 4.55 27.02
C GLU A 365 -22.86 4.27 27.50
N THR A 366 -22.12 5.34 27.77
CA THR A 366 -20.81 5.29 28.42
C THR A 366 -20.62 6.53 29.29
N SER A 367 -19.78 6.42 30.32
CA SER A 367 -19.42 7.56 31.16
C SER A 367 -17.96 7.94 30.93
N ILE A 368 -17.72 9.22 30.75
CA ILE A 368 -16.40 9.80 30.48
C ILE A 368 -16.09 10.75 31.63
N LEU A 369 -14.88 10.61 32.20
CA LEU A 369 -14.41 11.50 33.24
C LEU A 369 -13.55 12.58 32.60
N VAL A 370 -14.03 13.81 32.57
CA VAL A 370 -13.27 14.96 32.08
C VAL A 370 -12.62 15.66 33.26
N PHE A 371 -11.31 15.89 33.16
CA PHE A 371 -10.51 16.58 34.16
C PHE A 371 -9.84 17.79 33.54
N HIS A 372 -10.15 18.97 34.06
CA HIS A 372 -9.58 20.23 33.61
C HIS A 372 -9.51 21.20 34.79
N GLU A 373 -8.45 21.99 34.92
CA GLU A 373 -8.25 22.99 35.98
C GLU A 373 -8.60 22.49 37.41
N MET A 374 -8.09 21.29 37.76
CA MET A 374 -8.34 20.60 39.04
C MET A 374 -9.80 20.18 39.31
N GLN A 375 -10.73 20.39 38.38
CA GLN A 375 -12.11 19.95 38.51
C GLN A 375 -12.37 18.69 37.69
N ARG A 376 -13.05 17.73 38.32
CA ARG A 376 -13.40 16.43 37.73
C ARG A 376 -14.89 16.38 37.53
N GLN A 377 -15.32 16.15 36.30
CA GLN A 377 -16.72 16.01 35.98
C GLN A 377 -16.98 14.73 35.19
N LYS A 378 -18.00 13.98 35.63
CA LYS A 378 -18.38 12.72 35.01
C LYS A 378 -19.56 12.97 34.07
N ILE A 379 -19.28 12.98 32.77
CA ILE A 379 -20.29 13.18 31.74
C ILE A 379 -20.76 11.82 31.23
N THR A 380 -22.08 11.65 31.09
CA THR A 380 -22.66 10.45 30.49
C THR A 380 -23.04 10.76 29.05
N LEU A 381 -22.51 9.98 28.11
CA LEU A 381 -22.84 10.04 26.70
C LEU A 381 -23.68 8.81 26.34
N THR A 382 -24.93 9.04 25.92
CA THR A 382 -25.80 7.98 25.40
C THR A 382 -25.69 7.88 23.89
N ARG A 383 -26.11 6.73 23.34
CA ARG A 383 -26.19 6.51 21.90
C ARG A 383 -27.14 7.50 21.24
N GLU A 384 -28.25 7.84 21.88
CA GLU A 384 -29.23 8.78 21.35
C GLU A 384 -28.61 10.17 21.17
N ILE A 385 -27.87 10.66 22.17
CA ILE A 385 -27.15 11.94 22.09
C ILE A 385 -26.07 11.86 20.99
N PHE A 386 -25.31 10.77 20.96
CA PHE A 386 -24.27 10.58 19.94
C PHE A 386 -24.83 10.57 18.51
N ASP A 387 -25.93 9.86 18.28
CA ASP A 387 -26.61 9.80 16.98
C ASP A 387 -27.14 11.21 16.60
N GLU A 388 -27.71 11.97 17.55
CA GLU A 388 -28.15 13.36 17.31
C GLU A 388 -26.98 14.30 16.94
N LEU A 389 -25.86 14.24 17.68
CA LEU A 389 -24.69 15.07 17.45
C LEU A 389 -24.05 14.86 16.07
N THR A 390 -24.23 13.67 15.49
CA THR A 390 -23.53 13.23 14.28
C THR A 390 -24.43 13.02 13.07
N GLU A 391 -25.72 13.33 13.21
CA GLU A 391 -26.74 13.17 12.18
C GLU A 391 -26.43 13.90 10.88
N SER A 392 -25.85 15.11 10.96
CA SER A 392 -25.48 15.88 9.76
C SER A 392 -24.38 15.21 8.94
N LEU A 393 -23.41 14.58 9.63
CA LEU A 393 -22.31 13.86 8.98
C LEU A 393 -22.83 12.61 8.28
N LEU A 394 -23.70 11.86 8.95
CA LEU A 394 -24.37 10.70 8.35
C LEU A 394 -25.27 11.11 7.17
N THR A 395 -25.97 12.24 7.26
CA THR A 395 -26.77 12.75 6.14
C THR A 395 -25.92 13.01 4.91
N ASN A 396 -24.75 13.64 5.06
CA ASN A 396 -23.83 13.89 3.95
C ASN A 396 -23.41 12.58 3.25
N THR A 397 -23.08 11.54 4.01
CA THR A 397 -22.73 10.23 3.42
C THR A 397 -23.86 9.63 2.57
N ILE A 398 -25.12 9.82 2.98
CA ILE A 398 -26.30 9.34 2.24
C ILE A 398 -26.54 10.17 0.97
N GLU A 399 -26.31 11.48 1.01
CA GLU A 399 -26.41 12.35 -0.16
C GLU A 399 -25.40 11.94 -1.25
N LEU A 400 -24.13 11.74 -0.87
CA LEU A 400 -23.09 11.25 -1.77
C LEU A 400 -23.41 9.85 -2.32
N THR A 401 -23.98 8.98 -1.49
CA THR A 401 -24.44 7.65 -1.90
C THR A 401 -25.54 7.73 -2.96
N ASN A 402 -26.54 8.61 -2.77
CA ASN A 402 -27.60 8.83 -3.75
C ASN A 402 -27.06 9.37 -5.09
N ILE A 403 -26.04 10.24 -5.05
CA ILE A 403 -25.37 10.72 -6.27
C ILE A 403 -24.69 9.57 -7.01
N ALA A 404 -23.97 8.69 -6.29
CA ALA A 404 -23.32 7.53 -6.89
C ALA A 404 -24.34 6.56 -7.51
N ILE A 405 -25.46 6.28 -6.83
CA ILE A 405 -26.55 5.44 -7.38
C ILE A 405 -27.17 6.09 -8.63
N ALA A 406 -27.39 7.40 -8.62
CA ALA A 406 -27.92 8.11 -9.79
C ALA A 406 -26.95 8.05 -10.99
N GLU A 407 -25.64 8.11 -10.74
CA GLU A 407 -24.63 7.94 -11.78
C GLU A 407 -24.58 6.50 -12.32
N ALA A 408 -24.65 5.50 -11.44
CA ALA A 408 -24.75 4.11 -11.84
C ALA A 408 -25.97 3.83 -12.74
N LYS A 409 -27.11 4.47 -12.46
CA LYS A 409 -28.32 4.39 -13.31
C LYS A 409 -28.09 4.91 -14.72
N LYS A 410 -27.39 6.03 -14.88
CA LYS A 410 -27.04 6.55 -16.21
C LYS A 410 -26.14 5.57 -16.98
N ARG A 411 -25.39 4.74 -16.26
CA ARG A 411 -24.47 3.73 -16.79
C ARG A 411 -25.09 2.34 -16.92
N GLY A 412 -26.42 2.23 -16.77
CA GLY A 412 -27.18 1.01 -17.03
C GLY A 412 -27.39 0.11 -15.81
N ILE A 413 -27.07 0.57 -14.61
CA ILE A 413 -27.34 -0.15 -13.35
C ILE A 413 -28.62 0.39 -12.71
N GLU A 414 -29.73 -0.31 -12.88
CA GLU A 414 -31.04 0.11 -12.36
C GLU A 414 -31.17 -0.04 -10.83
N ASP A 415 -30.56 -1.09 -10.27
CA ASP A 415 -30.56 -1.40 -8.84
C ASP A 415 -29.25 -2.13 -8.45
N PHE A 416 -29.00 -2.25 -7.14
CA PHE A 416 -27.90 -3.03 -6.58
C PHE A 416 -28.42 -4.11 -5.63
N ASP A 417 -27.68 -5.19 -5.48
CA ASP A 417 -28.08 -6.38 -4.72
C ASP A 417 -27.70 -6.29 -3.24
N GLN A 418 -26.48 -5.79 -2.95
CA GLN A 418 -25.93 -5.77 -1.59
C GLN A 418 -25.16 -4.49 -1.28
N ILE A 419 -25.05 -4.17 0.01
CA ILE A 419 -24.20 -3.10 0.53
C ILE A 419 -23.05 -3.74 1.30
N LEU A 420 -21.81 -3.49 0.88
CA LEU A 420 -20.61 -3.97 1.55
C LEU A 420 -20.06 -2.87 2.45
N MET A 421 -19.98 -3.15 3.75
CA MET A 421 -19.52 -2.21 4.76
C MET A 421 -18.00 -2.32 4.94
N VAL A 422 -17.27 -1.27 4.59
CA VAL A 422 -15.81 -1.16 4.66
C VAL A 422 -15.41 0.03 5.53
N GLY A 423 -14.29 -0.06 6.24
CA GLY A 423 -13.83 0.99 7.13
C GLY A 423 -14.44 0.92 8.53
N GLY A 424 -13.63 1.16 9.56
CA GLY A 424 -14.02 0.89 10.95
C GLY A 424 -15.18 1.75 11.48
N SER A 425 -15.43 2.91 10.88
CA SER A 425 -16.54 3.78 11.27
C SER A 425 -17.90 3.20 10.83
N THR A 426 -17.94 2.31 9.84
CA THR A 426 -19.20 1.60 9.46
C THR A 426 -19.76 0.70 10.54
N LYS A 427 -18.94 0.32 11.54
CA LYS A 427 -19.38 -0.49 12.68
C LYS A 427 -20.37 0.25 13.57
N MET A 428 -20.46 1.58 13.47
CA MET A 428 -21.45 2.37 14.20
C MET A 428 -22.88 1.94 13.81
N PRO A 429 -23.73 1.48 14.75
CA PRO A 429 -25.04 0.95 14.41
C PRO A 429 -25.97 1.94 13.69
N GLN A 430 -25.81 3.25 13.91
CA GLN A 430 -26.57 4.27 13.17
C GLN A 430 -26.33 4.22 11.66
N VAL A 431 -25.12 3.88 11.22
CA VAL A 431 -24.77 3.80 9.79
C VAL A 431 -25.55 2.66 9.13
N ALA A 432 -25.46 1.45 9.68
CA ALA A 432 -26.15 0.29 9.12
C ALA A 432 -27.68 0.44 9.15
N ARG A 433 -28.24 0.98 10.25
CA ARG A 433 -29.68 1.27 10.34
C ARG A 433 -30.12 2.27 9.27
N ARG A 434 -29.39 3.38 9.12
CA ARG A 434 -29.70 4.40 8.13
C ARG A 434 -29.66 3.83 6.71
N LEU A 435 -28.65 3.04 6.36
CA LEU A 435 -28.54 2.41 5.05
C LEU A 435 -29.71 1.44 4.78
N GLN A 436 -30.07 0.63 5.77
CA GLN A 436 -31.20 -0.29 5.66
C GLN A 436 -32.54 0.46 5.50
N GLU A 437 -32.75 1.54 6.25
CA GLU A 437 -33.96 2.38 6.15
C GLU A 437 -34.08 3.08 4.80
N GLN A 438 -32.96 3.61 4.27
CA GLN A 438 -32.94 4.37 3.03
C GLN A 438 -33.04 3.48 1.78
N PHE A 439 -32.37 2.33 1.79
CA PHE A 439 -32.20 1.51 0.59
C PHE A 439 -32.92 0.15 0.65
N GLY A 440 -33.42 -0.26 1.82
CA GLY A 440 -34.14 -1.52 1.99
C GLY A 440 -33.29 -2.78 1.80
N LYS A 441 -31.96 -2.65 1.76
CA LYS A 441 -30.99 -3.75 1.64
C LYS A 441 -30.26 -3.92 2.97
N GLU A 442 -30.02 -5.17 3.37
CA GLU A 442 -29.27 -5.48 4.59
C GLU A 442 -27.77 -5.25 4.37
N PRO A 443 -27.11 -4.36 5.15
CA PRO A 443 -25.68 -4.15 5.01
C PRO A 443 -24.85 -5.34 5.50
N LYS A 444 -23.88 -5.77 4.69
CA LYS A 444 -23.00 -6.91 4.96
C LYS A 444 -21.63 -6.42 5.43
N PHE A 445 -21.25 -6.85 6.64
CA PHE A 445 -19.94 -6.55 7.20
C PHE A 445 -18.91 -7.56 6.70
N CYS A 446 -17.94 -7.11 5.91
CA CYS A 446 -16.89 -7.96 5.34
C CYS A 446 -15.55 -7.69 6.03
N GLU A 447 -15.45 -7.93 7.34
CA GLU A 447 -14.26 -7.58 8.14
C GLU A 447 -13.77 -6.13 7.90
N PRO A 448 -14.57 -5.10 8.27
CA PRO A 448 -14.42 -3.74 7.74
C PRO A 448 -13.03 -3.08 7.91
N ASP A 449 -12.26 -3.46 8.94
CA ASP A 449 -10.92 -2.89 9.20
C ASP A 449 -9.81 -3.58 8.38
N GLU A 450 -10.11 -4.69 7.72
CA GLU A 450 -9.10 -5.62 7.16
C GLU A 450 -9.35 -6.01 5.72
N ALA A 451 -10.60 -5.85 5.25
CA ALA A 451 -11.05 -6.24 3.92
C ALA A 451 -10.13 -5.72 2.81
N VAL A 452 -9.72 -4.46 2.96
CA VAL A 452 -8.89 -3.72 2.01
C VAL A 452 -7.49 -4.33 1.94
N ALA A 453 -6.80 -4.51 3.07
CA ALA A 453 -5.46 -5.12 3.10
C ALA A 453 -5.49 -6.57 2.59
N LYS A 454 -6.50 -7.35 3.00
CA LYS A 454 -6.71 -8.72 2.53
C LYS A 454 -6.95 -8.78 1.02
N GLY A 455 -7.78 -7.87 0.50
CA GLY A 455 -8.03 -7.73 -0.92
C GLY A 455 -6.77 -7.40 -1.72
N ALA A 456 -5.97 -6.46 -1.22
CA ALA A 456 -4.67 -6.11 -1.81
C ALA A 456 -3.70 -7.30 -1.79
N ALA A 457 -3.70 -8.11 -0.73
CA ALA A 457 -2.89 -9.33 -0.65
C ALA A 457 -3.34 -10.39 -1.66
N VAL A 458 -4.65 -10.59 -1.83
CA VAL A 458 -5.20 -11.50 -2.85
C VAL A 458 -4.85 -11.02 -4.26
N TYR A 459 -4.94 -9.72 -4.51
CA TYR A 459 -4.49 -9.13 -5.78
C TYR A 459 -2.98 -9.31 -5.99
N GLY A 460 -2.17 -9.10 -4.95
CA GLY A 460 -0.74 -9.40 -4.98
C GLY A 460 -0.45 -10.86 -5.32
N HIS A 461 -1.21 -11.80 -4.75
CA HIS A 461 -1.10 -13.22 -5.09
C HIS A 461 -1.45 -13.48 -6.56
N LYS A 462 -2.49 -12.85 -7.11
CA LYS A 462 -2.81 -12.91 -8.55
C LYS A 462 -1.63 -12.43 -9.40
N LEU A 463 -1.04 -11.26 -9.08
CA LEU A 463 0.10 -10.71 -9.83
C LEU A 463 1.31 -11.66 -9.84
N MET A 464 1.56 -12.35 -8.73
CA MET A 464 2.62 -13.36 -8.66
C MET A 464 2.30 -14.55 -9.58
N LEU A 465 1.07 -15.06 -9.53
CA LEU A 465 0.65 -16.17 -10.40
C LEU A 465 0.71 -15.80 -11.88
N ASP A 466 0.23 -14.60 -12.26
CA ASP A 466 0.28 -14.11 -13.63
C ASP A 466 1.72 -14.04 -14.13
N GLN A 467 2.67 -13.56 -13.29
CA GLN A 467 4.07 -13.49 -13.65
C GLN A 467 4.69 -14.88 -13.88
N GLU A 468 4.40 -15.85 -13.01
CA GLU A 468 4.87 -17.23 -13.18
C GLU A 468 4.28 -17.88 -14.45
N ILE A 469 3.00 -17.64 -14.74
CA ILE A 469 2.35 -18.11 -15.96
C ILE A 469 3.00 -17.50 -17.20
N ILE A 470 3.25 -16.19 -17.20
CA ILE A 470 3.95 -15.50 -18.30
C ILE A 470 5.33 -16.12 -18.54
N ILE A 471 6.09 -16.42 -17.47
CA ILE A 471 7.40 -17.09 -17.57
C ILE A 471 7.24 -18.45 -18.26
N LYS A 472 6.31 -19.29 -17.82
CA LYS A 472 6.08 -20.62 -18.44
C LYS A 472 5.63 -20.53 -19.90
N ILE A 473 4.77 -19.58 -20.23
CA ILE A 473 4.35 -19.34 -21.62
C ILE A 473 5.55 -18.90 -22.45
N SER A 474 6.39 -18.00 -21.93
CA SER A 474 7.57 -17.51 -22.64
C SER A 474 8.57 -18.64 -22.93
N GLU A 475 8.75 -19.58 -22.00
CA GLU A 475 9.59 -20.77 -22.17
C GLU A 475 9.05 -21.70 -23.26
N GLU A 476 7.72 -21.90 -23.30
CA GLU A 476 7.07 -22.72 -24.33
C GLU A 476 7.15 -22.09 -25.73
N LEU A 477 6.96 -20.77 -25.81
CA LEU A 477 6.99 -20.02 -27.08
C LEU A 477 8.41 -19.64 -27.54
N GLY A 478 9.41 -19.74 -26.67
CA GLY A 478 10.78 -19.32 -26.95
C GLY A 478 10.96 -17.81 -27.12
N VAL A 479 10.08 -17.01 -26.51
CA VAL A 479 10.12 -15.54 -26.52
C VAL A 479 10.50 -15.01 -25.14
N LYS A 480 10.73 -13.70 -25.02
CA LYS A 480 10.98 -13.10 -23.70
C LYS A 480 9.66 -12.89 -22.94
N PRO A 481 9.65 -12.96 -21.59
CA PRO A 481 8.47 -12.69 -20.79
C PRO A 481 7.78 -11.36 -21.13
N GLU A 482 8.53 -10.30 -21.44
CA GLU A 482 7.97 -8.98 -21.73
C GLU A 482 7.25 -8.89 -23.08
N GLU A 483 7.46 -9.87 -23.97
CA GLU A 483 6.81 -9.96 -25.28
C GLU A 483 5.51 -10.77 -25.23
N VAL A 484 5.23 -11.45 -24.11
CA VAL A 484 4.03 -12.28 -23.95
C VAL A 484 2.83 -11.41 -23.57
N LYS A 485 1.78 -11.49 -24.38
CA LYS A 485 0.45 -11.00 -24.04
C LYS A 485 -0.49 -12.19 -23.93
N ILE A 486 -0.98 -12.48 -22.73
CA ILE A 486 -1.82 -13.66 -22.46
C ILE A 486 -3.04 -13.70 -23.40
N GLU A 487 -3.61 -12.54 -23.73
CA GLU A 487 -4.76 -12.40 -24.63
C GLU A 487 -4.50 -12.89 -26.08
N ASP A 488 -3.24 -12.83 -26.51
CA ASP A 488 -2.82 -13.23 -27.87
C ASP A 488 -2.35 -14.70 -27.93
N VAL A 489 -2.36 -15.41 -26.80
CA VAL A 489 -1.85 -16.78 -26.67
C VAL A 489 -2.99 -17.79 -26.77
N GLU A 490 -2.74 -18.92 -27.44
CA GLU A 490 -3.72 -20.01 -27.54
C GLU A 490 -4.09 -20.55 -26.15
N GLN A 491 -5.38 -20.73 -25.90
CA GLN A 491 -5.90 -21.08 -24.58
C GLN A 491 -5.34 -22.41 -24.04
N GLU A 492 -5.03 -23.37 -24.91
CA GLU A 492 -4.39 -24.64 -24.51
C GLU A 492 -3.00 -24.42 -23.89
N ILE A 493 -2.24 -23.43 -24.38
CA ILE A 493 -0.92 -23.08 -23.84
C ILE A 493 -1.08 -22.41 -22.47
N VAL A 494 -2.08 -21.54 -22.32
CA VAL A 494 -2.40 -20.88 -21.05
C VAL A 494 -2.81 -21.91 -19.99
N GLU A 495 -3.72 -22.83 -20.32
CA GLU A 495 -4.17 -23.89 -19.41
C GLU A 495 -3.03 -24.81 -18.99
N LYS A 496 -2.14 -25.17 -19.92
CA LYS A 496 -0.93 -25.95 -19.63
C LYS A 496 0.01 -25.19 -18.69
N ALA A 497 0.22 -23.90 -18.91
CA ALA A 497 1.05 -23.05 -18.05
C ALA A 497 0.46 -22.93 -16.65
N GLN A 498 -0.86 -22.71 -16.52
CA GLN A 498 -1.59 -22.71 -15.25
C GLN A 498 -1.43 -24.05 -14.51
N GLY A 499 -1.53 -25.17 -15.23
CA GLY A 499 -1.27 -26.52 -14.70
C GLY A 499 0.12 -26.65 -14.09
N ASN A 500 1.14 -26.24 -14.84
CA ASN A 500 2.53 -26.31 -14.38
C ASN A 500 2.78 -25.41 -13.16
N VAL A 501 2.22 -24.20 -13.14
CA VAL A 501 2.34 -23.28 -11.99
C VAL A 501 1.63 -23.84 -10.76
N ALA A 502 0.45 -24.45 -10.93
CA ALA A 502 -0.26 -25.11 -9.85
C ALA A 502 0.58 -26.24 -9.24
N ASP A 503 1.19 -27.09 -10.08
CA ASP A 503 2.07 -28.18 -9.63
C ASP A 503 3.34 -27.67 -8.94
N ASP A 504 4.01 -26.66 -9.51
CA ASP A 504 5.24 -26.08 -8.97
C ASP A 504 5.01 -25.43 -7.59
N LEU A 505 3.87 -24.78 -7.40
CA LEU A 505 3.52 -24.08 -6.16
C LEU A 505 2.75 -24.96 -5.15
N GLY A 506 2.30 -26.16 -5.55
CA GLY A 506 1.49 -27.05 -4.73
C GLY A 506 0.06 -26.53 -4.52
N LEU A 507 -0.48 -25.78 -5.49
CA LEU A 507 -1.83 -25.21 -5.46
C LEU A 507 -2.81 -26.09 -6.24
N GLN A 508 -4.10 -25.89 -5.98
CA GLN A 508 -5.14 -26.49 -6.81
C GLN A 508 -5.24 -25.73 -8.14
N LEU A 509 -5.27 -26.45 -9.28
CA LEU A 509 -5.42 -25.84 -10.60
C LEU A 509 -6.62 -24.89 -10.68
N GLY A 510 -7.78 -25.30 -10.16
CA GLY A 510 -8.98 -24.46 -10.16
C GLY A 510 -8.80 -23.14 -9.37
N ALA A 511 -7.98 -23.13 -8.31
CA ALA A 511 -7.70 -21.92 -7.56
C ALA A 511 -6.77 -20.97 -8.34
N VAL A 512 -5.76 -21.51 -9.04
CA VAL A 512 -4.89 -20.74 -9.94
C VAL A 512 -5.72 -20.12 -11.06
N GLN A 513 -6.54 -20.94 -11.75
CA GLN A 513 -7.43 -20.48 -12.82
C GLN A 513 -8.37 -19.38 -12.36
N THR A 514 -9.08 -19.60 -11.24
CA THR A 514 -10.01 -18.60 -10.69
C THR A 514 -9.30 -17.28 -10.41
N ALA A 515 -8.11 -17.32 -9.80
CA ALA A 515 -7.34 -16.11 -9.49
C ALA A 515 -6.88 -15.38 -10.76
N THR A 516 -6.35 -16.11 -11.75
CA THR A 516 -5.71 -15.50 -12.94
C THR A 516 -6.72 -15.07 -13.99
N ASP A 517 -7.84 -15.78 -14.10
CA ASP A 517 -8.90 -15.51 -15.09
C ASP A 517 -9.80 -14.35 -14.67
N THR A 518 -9.80 -14.00 -13.37
CA THR A 518 -10.53 -12.84 -12.83
C THR A 518 -10.03 -11.56 -13.48
N LYS A 519 -10.91 -10.89 -14.25
CA LYS A 519 -10.62 -9.56 -14.81
C LYS A 519 -11.11 -8.47 -13.87
N ILE A 520 -10.27 -7.46 -13.68
CA ILE A 520 -10.59 -6.27 -12.90
C ILE A 520 -10.63 -5.09 -13.86
N THR A 521 -11.78 -4.45 -13.96
CA THR A 521 -11.99 -3.27 -14.80
C THR A 521 -12.32 -2.10 -13.90
N ASN A 522 -11.50 -1.06 -13.98
CA ASN A 522 -11.66 0.17 -13.20
C ASN A 522 -12.29 1.27 -14.05
N VAL A 523 -12.50 2.43 -13.42
CA VAL A 523 -12.92 3.66 -14.08
C VAL A 523 -11.99 4.81 -13.74
N ALA A 524 -11.95 5.83 -14.59
CA ALA A 524 -11.18 7.05 -14.37
C ALA A 524 -11.68 7.78 -13.12
N SER A 525 -10.77 8.10 -12.19
CA SER A 525 -11.07 8.80 -10.94
C SER A 525 -11.37 10.29 -11.14
N LYS A 526 -10.84 10.87 -12.22
CA LYS A 526 -10.97 12.28 -12.64
C LYS A 526 -11.28 12.36 -14.13
N SER A 527 -11.73 13.52 -14.56
CA SER A 527 -11.73 13.88 -15.97
C SER A 527 -10.38 14.47 -16.36
N PHE A 528 -9.86 14.07 -17.51
CA PHE A 528 -8.60 14.56 -18.06
C PHE A 528 -8.87 15.30 -19.35
N GLY A 529 -8.35 16.53 -19.43
CA GLY A 529 -8.55 17.39 -20.58
C GLY A 529 -7.30 18.14 -20.99
N ILE A 530 -7.42 18.79 -22.14
CA ILE A 530 -6.39 19.68 -22.69
C ILE A 530 -6.94 21.10 -22.83
N LYS A 531 -6.13 22.10 -22.47
CA LYS A 531 -6.46 23.50 -22.69
C LYS A 531 -6.52 23.80 -24.19
N ALA A 532 -7.64 24.32 -24.67
CA ALA A 532 -7.83 24.68 -26.06
C ALA A 532 -8.80 25.86 -26.25
N PHE A 533 -8.73 26.51 -27.41
CA PHE A 533 -9.68 27.55 -27.79
C PHE A 533 -10.97 26.92 -28.35
N VAL A 534 -12.10 27.14 -27.68
CA VAL A 534 -13.43 26.74 -28.13
C VAL A 534 -14.25 28.01 -28.37
N LYS A 535 -14.61 28.28 -29.64
CA LYS A 535 -15.33 29.51 -30.04
C LYS A 535 -14.64 30.81 -29.57
N ASN A 536 -13.31 30.85 -29.62
CA ASN A 536 -12.43 31.94 -29.17
C ASN A 536 -12.38 32.17 -27.64
N GLU A 537 -12.91 31.24 -26.84
CA GLU A 537 -12.72 31.22 -25.38
C GLU A 537 -11.75 30.08 -25.03
N GLU A 538 -10.82 30.34 -24.12
CA GLU A 538 -9.98 29.27 -23.57
C GLU A 538 -10.82 28.39 -22.65
N LYS A 539 -10.88 27.10 -22.94
CA LYS A 539 -11.58 26.10 -22.13
C LYS A 539 -10.72 24.87 -21.98
N LEU A 540 -10.98 24.12 -20.91
CA LEU A 540 -10.51 22.76 -20.81
C LEU A 540 -11.45 21.85 -21.61
N VAL A 541 -10.88 21.07 -22.52
CA VAL A 541 -11.62 20.09 -23.32
C VAL A 541 -11.30 18.71 -22.78
N ASN A 542 -12.24 18.11 -22.05
CA ASN A 542 -12.08 16.79 -21.48
C ASN A 542 -12.16 15.71 -22.57
N LEU A 543 -11.16 14.84 -22.62
CA LEU A 543 -11.09 13.68 -23.53
C LEU A 543 -11.49 12.40 -22.82
N ILE A 544 -11.08 12.26 -21.56
CA ILE A 544 -11.50 11.19 -20.66
C ILE A 544 -12.37 11.83 -19.59
N ILE A 545 -13.56 11.29 -19.38
CA ILE A 545 -14.49 11.79 -18.37
C ILE A 545 -14.40 10.90 -17.13
N GLN A 546 -14.57 11.51 -15.95
CA GLN A 546 -14.69 10.78 -14.70
C GLN A 546 -15.72 9.65 -14.83
N ASN A 547 -15.36 8.49 -14.29
CA ASN A 547 -16.08 7.22 -14.38
C ASN A 547 -16.04 6.54 -15.76
N ASP A 548 -15.34 7.06 -16.77
CA ASP A 548 -15.09 6.30 -18.00
C ASP A 548 -14.25 5.05 -17.71
N THR A 549 -14.59 3.94 -18.34
CA THR A 549 -13.89 2.66 -18.17
C THR A 549 -12.43 2.78 -18.55
N VAL A 550 -11.52 2.28 -17.70
CA VAL A 550 -10.08 2.23 -17.95
C VAL A 550 -9.60 0.76 -18.02
N PRO A 551 -8.65 0.42 -18.92
CA PRO A 551 -7.85 1.32 -19.75
C PRO A 551 -8.65 1.96 -20.89
N ALA A 552 -8.28 3.19 -21.28
CA ALA A 552 -8.96 3.98 -22.30
C ALA A 552 -7.95 4.59 -23.28
N ASP A 553 -8.30 4.64 -24.56
CA ASP A 553 -7.49 5.26 -25.64
C ASP A 553 -8.41 6.17 -26.45
N VAL A 554 -8.32 7.49 -26.21
CA VAL A 554 -9.20 8.49 -26.83
C VAL A 554 -8.39 9.51 -27.61
N THR A 555 -8.66 9.59 -28.91
CA THR A 555 -8.06 10.59 -29.82
C THR A 555 -9.08 11.68 -30.15
N GLN A 556 -8.69 12.93 -29.97
CA GLN A 556 -9.44 14.09 -30.43
C GLN A 556 -8.58 14.99 -31.32
N ARG A 557 -9.20 15.51 -32.40
CA ARG A 557 -8.54 16.41 -33.34
C ARG A 557 -8.71 17.87 -32.95
N PHE A 558 -7.61 18.59 -32.90
CA PHE A 558 -7.49 20.03 -32.70
C PHE A 558 -6.90 20.70 -33.94
N GLY A 559 -6.88 22.04 -33.94
CA GLY A 559 -6.29 22.85 -35.00
C GLY A 559 -5.42 23.97 -34.45
N THR A 560 -4.39 24.37 -35.20
CA THR A 560 -3.56 25.54 -34.84
C THR A 560 -4.40 26.82 -34.74
N ALA A 561 -4.12 27.64 -33.75
CA ALA A 561 -4.86 28.88 -33.49
C ALA A 561 -4.55 29.95 -34.56
N GLU A 562 -3.32 29.97 -35.07
CA GLU A 562 -2.83 30.95 -36.03
C GLU A 562 -2.14 30.33 -37.25
N ALA A 563 -2.02 31.10 -38.33
CA ALA A 563 -1.23 30.72 -39.49
C ALA A 563 0.28 30.91 -39.23
N ASN A 564 1.10 30.00 -39.74
CA ASN A 564 2.56 29.96 -39.54
C ASN A 564 2.98 29.81 -38.07
N GLN A 565 2.11 29.26 -37.22
CA GLN A 565 2.43 28.91 -35.84
C GLN A 565 3.63 27.94 -35.82
N THR A 566 4.68 28.28 -35.06
CA THR A 566 5.94 27.52 -35.02
C THR A 566 5.96 26.44 -33.95
N SER A 567 5.08 26.53 -32.96
CA SER A 567 4.89 25.48 -31.95
C SER A 567 3.50 25.51 -31.34
N VAL A 568 3.06 24.36 -30.82
CA VAL A 568 1.79 24.19 -30.12
C VAL A 568 2.09 23.71 -28.72
N GLU A 569 1.74 24.53 -27.74
CA GLU A 569 1.76 24.18 -26.33
C GLU A 569 0.49 23.39 -25.99
N LEU A 570 0.67 22.28 -25.31
CA LEU A 570 -0.37 21.35 -24.87
C LEU A 570 -0.33 21.32 -23.35
N ILE A 571 -1.31 21.96 -22.71
CA ILE A 571 -1.44 21.97 -21.24
C ILE A 571 -2.52 20.98 -20.85
N ILE A 572 -2.14 19.99 -20.05
CA ILE A 572 -2.99 18.91 -19.58
C ILE A 572 -3.44 19.23 -18.17
N ALA A 573 -4.73 19.08 -17.91
CA ALA A 573 -5.28 19.30 -16.57
C ALA A 573 -6.30 18.23 -16.20
N GLU A 574 -6.41 17.95 -14.90
CA GLU A 574 -7.44 17.11 -14.32
C GLU A 574 -8.51 17.93 -13.59
N ASN A 575 -9.72 17.38 -13.48
CA ASN A 575 -10.84 17.99 -12.78
C ASN A 575 -11.90 16.95 -12.37
N ARG A 576 -12.90 17.38 -11.60
CA ARG A 576 -14.03 16.54 -11.15
C ARG A 576 -15.32 16.75 -11.97
N SER A 577 -15.29 17.50 -13.08
CA SER A 577 -16.49 17.76 -13.88
C SER A 577 -16.74 16.64 -14.89
N THR A 578 -18.01 16.32 -15.14
CA THR A 578 -18.42 15.38 -16.20
C THR A 578 -18.74 16.07 -17.52
N ASP A 579 -18.61 17.40 -17.59
CA ASP A 579 -18.81 18.18 -18.81
C ASP A 579 -17.64 18.02 -19.77
N GLN A 580 -17.93 17.95 -21.07
CA GLN A 580 -16.89 17.92 -22.12
C GLN A 580 -16.08 19.22 -22.17
N TYR A 581 -16.71 20.36 -21.88
CA TYR A 581 -16.08 21.68 -21.89
C TYR A 581 -16.16 22.27 -20.50
N TYR A 582 -15.01 22.59 -19.91
CA TYR A 582 -14.92 23.03 -18.53
C TYR A 582 -14.10 24.30 -18.38
N GLU A 583 -14.37 25.06 -17.31
CA GLU A 583 -13.68 26.31 -17.01
C GLU A 583 -12.31 26.03 -16.37
N LEU A 584 -11.26 26.72 -16.86
CA LEU A 584 -9.87 26.48 -16.46
C LEU A 584 -9.57 26.85 -15.00
N SER A 585 -10.33 27.77 -14.41
CA SER A 585 -10.11 28.27 -13.04
C SER A 585 -10.29 27.22 -11.94
N SER A 586 -10.84 26.05 -12.28
CA SER A 586 -11.20 25.00 -11.33
C SER A 586 -10.64 23.63 -11.73
N SER A 587 -9.59 23.63 -12.56
CA SER A 587 -8.80 22.45 -12.92
C SER A 587 -7.40 22.52 -12.33
N GLN A 588 -6.78 21.37 -12.13
CA GLN A 588 -5.39 21.25 -11.71
C GLN A 588 -4.54 20.87 -12.93
N GLU A 589 -3.56 21.70 -13.28
CA GLU A 589 -2.60 21.37 -14.32
C GLU A 589 -1.71 20.23 -13.82
N ILE A 590 -1.59 19.17 -14.63
CA ILE A 590 -0.82 17.97 -14.27
C ILE A 590 0.39 17.78 -15.18
N GLY A 591 0.47 18.51 -16.30
CA GLY A 591 1.66 18.53 -17.11
C GLY A 591 1.50 19.35 -18.38
N GLN A 592 2.64 19.64 -19.01
CA GLN A 592 2.72 20.42 -20.23
C GLN A 592 3.62 19.76 -21.26
N ALA A 593 3.38 20.06 -22.52
CA ALA A 593 4.12 19.55 -23.65
C ALA A 593 4.15 20.55 -24.79
N GLU A 594 5.17 20.46 -25.65
CA GLU A 594 5.29 21.32 -26.82
C GLU A 594 5.53 20.49 -28.08
N ILE A 595 4.76 20.78 -29.14
CA ILE A 595 5.03 20.28 -30.49
C ILE A 595 5.67 21.41 -31.29
N THR A 596 6.86 21.18 -31.84
CA THR A 596 7.45 22.11 -32.82
C THR A 596 6.89 21.85 -34.22
N LEU A 597 6.36 22.89 -34.85
CA LEU A 597 5.75 22.85 -36.17
C LEU A 597 6.69 23.38 -37.26
N PRO A 598 6.65 22.82 -38.49
CA PRO A 598 7.35 23.39 -39.62
C PRO A 598 6.74 24.74 -40.07
N PRO A 599 7.55 25.66 -40.62
CA PRO A 599 7.06 26.94 -41.10
C PRO A 599 6.15 26.77 -42.33
N GLY A 600 5.21 27.71 -42.53
CA GLY A 600 4.35 27.73 -43.72
C GLY A 600 3.00 27.02 -43.59
N LEU A 601 2.67 26.50 -42.40
CA LEU A 601 1.41 25.81 -42.13
C LEU A 601 0.24 26.80 -41.98
N PRO A 602 -0.95 26.54 -42.55
CA PRO A 602 -2.11 27.41 -42.41
C PRO A 602 -2.71 27.36 -40.99
N GLN A 603 -3.54 28.35 -40.66
CA GLN A 603 -4.39 28.29 -39.47
C GLN A 603 -5.31 27.06 -39.54
N GLY A 604 -5.56 26.41 -38.41
CA GLY A 604 -6.39 25.21 -38.34
C GLY A 604 -5.67 23.95 -38.85
N THR A 605 -4.33 23.95 -38.87
CA THR A 605 -3.55 22.76 -39.19
C THR A 605 -3.89 21.64 -38.20
N PRO A 606 -4.27 20.43 -38.67
CA PRO A 606 -4.81 19.38 -37.82
C PRO A 606 -3.75 18.72 -36.93
N ILE A 607 -4.06 18.64 -35.64
CA ILE A 607 -3.26 17.98 -34.61
C ILE A 607 -4.14 16.96 -33.90
N ASP A 608 -3.80 15.68 -34.00
CA ASP A 608 -4.47 14.63 -33.24
C ASP A 608 -3.81 14.52 -31.88
N VAL A 609 -4.58 14.72 -30.81
CA VAL A 609 -4.16 14.53 -29.41
C VAL A 609 -4.83 13.27 -28.89
N THR A 610 -4.04 12.35 -28.36
CA THR A 610 -4.49 11.04 -27.87
C THR A 610 -4.16 10.89 -26.41
N PHE A 611 -5.17 10.60 -25.59
CA PHE A 611 -5.02 10.30 -24.17
C PHE A 611 -5.15 8.79 -24.00
N LYS A 612 -4.14 8.16 -23.40
CA LYS A 612 -4.12 6.75 -23.04
C LYS A 612 -4.05 6.62 -21.54
N VAL A 613 -5.12 6.13 -20.92
CA VAL A 613 -5.13 5.79 -19.49
C VAL A 613 -5.00 4.28 -19.36
N ASP A 614 -4.07 3.80 -18.55
CA ASP A 614 -3.88 2.36 -18.34
C ASP A 614 -4.79 1.79 -17.22
N GLU A 615 -4.66 0.50 -16.94
CA GLU A 615 -5.43 -0.22 -15.90
C GLU A 615 -5.22 0.32 -14.48
N GLN A 616 -4.09 1.00 -14.25
CA GLN A 616 -3.70 1.58 -12.96
C GLN A 616 -4.17 3.04 -12.82
N GLY A 617 -4.73 3.60 -13.89
CA GLY A 617 -5.18 4.99 -13.97
C GLY A 617 -4.07 5.97 -14.36
N MET A 618 -2.93 5.51 -14.86
CA MET A 618 -1.86 6.41 -15.33
C MET A 618 -2.15 6.91 -16.74
N LEU A 619 -2.06 8.22 -16.95
CA LEU A 619 -2.28 8.88 -18.24
C LEU A 619 -0.97 9.05 -19.01
N ASN A 620 -0.98 8.67 -20.28
CA ASN A 620 -0.01 9.04 -21.29
C ASN A 620 -0.69 9.85 -22.37
N MET A 621 -0.05 10.94 -22.81
CA MET A 621 -0.54 11.75 -23.93
C MET A 621 0.37 11.58 -25.15
N TYR A 622 -0.22 11.50 -26.33
CA TYR A 622 0.50 11.52 -27.60
C TYR A 622 -0.09 12.61 -28.48
N ALA A 623 0.73 13.34 -29.21
CA ALA A 623 0.23 14.31 -30.15
C ALA A 623 0.92 14.20 -31.52
N LYS A 624 0.13 14.28 -32.58
CA LYS A 624 0.60 14.07 -33.96
C LYS A 624 0.09 15.16 -34.89
N GLU A 625 1.02 15.79 -35.61
CA GLU A 625 0.69 16.73 -36.67
C GLU A 625 0.53 15.95 -37.99
N LEU A 626 -0.65 16.02 -38.60
CA LEU A 626 -1.01 15.12 -39.70
C LEU A 626 -0.55 15.59 -41.08
N SER A 627 -0.29 16.87 -41.28
CA SER A 627 0.05 17.44 -42.60
C SER A 627 1.47 17.12 -43.02
N THR A 628 2.39 16.99 -42.06
CA THR A 628 3.80 16.63 -42.30
C THR A 628 4.16 15.25 -41.77
N GLY A 629 3.25 14.59 -41.05
CA GLY A 629 3.44 13.25 -40.49
C GLY A 629 4.52 13.20 -39.41
N ARG A 630 4.87 14.35 -38.81
CA ARG A 630 5.79 14.42 -37.67
C ARG A 630 5.05 13.98 -36.41
N ASP A 631 5.60 12.97 -35.77
CA ASP A 631 5.15 12.50 -34.47
C ASP A 631 5.86 13.31 -33.37
N ALA A 632 5.10 13.80 -32.40
CA ALA A 632 5.64 14.28 -31.14
C ALA A 632 5.11 13.35 -30.04
N THR A 633 5.91 12.35 -29.70
CA THR A 633 5.68 11.58 -28.48
C THR A 633 6.12 12.46 -27.33
N ILE A 634 5.18 12.92 -26.50
CA ILE A 634 5.52 13.63 -25.28
C ILE A 634 5.13 12.76 -24.09
N THR A 635 6.13 12.30 -23.34
CA THR A 635 5.88 11.73 -22.01
C THR A 635 5.56 12.89 -21.07
N ILE A 636 4.40 12.81 -20.43
CA ILE A 636 3.99 13.79 -19.41
C ILE A 636 5.03 13.72 -18.29
N LYS A 637 5.70 14.84 -18.03
CA LYS A 637 6.37 15.04 -16.74
C LYS A 637 5.33 15.66 -15.84
N THR A 638 4.91 14.94 -14.81
CA THR A 638 4.05 15.47 -13.76
C THR A 638 4.74 16.67 -13.13
N GLU A 639 4.19 17.87 -13.31
CA GLU A 639 4.71 19.08 -12.65
C GLU A 639 4.26 19.15 -11.18
N GLY A 640 3.17 18.45 -10.85
CA GLY A 640 2.75 18.20 -9.47
C GLY A 640 3.51 17.00 -8.90
N GLY A 641 4.54 17.25 -8.09
CA GLY A 641 5.25 16.22 -7.34
C GLY A 641 6.73 16.49 -7.13
N ILE A 642 7.35 15.66 -6.30
CA ILE A 642 8.77 15.69 -5.99
C ILE A 642 9.60 15.44 -7.27
N THR A 643 10.57 16.30 -7.55
CA THR A 643 11.49 16.15 -8.69
C THR A 643 12.41 14.95 -8.53
N GLU A 644 12.91 14.35 -9.61
CA GLU A 644 13.83 13.19 -9.52
C GLU A 644 15.09 13.47 -8.67
N GLU A 645 15.57 14.72 -8.65
CA GLU A 645 16.69 15.13 -7.79
C GLU A 645 16.31 15.09 -6.31
N GLU A 646 15.16 15.68 -5.96
CA GLU A 646 14.63 15.61 -4.59
C GLU A 646 14.30 14.17 -4.17
N LYS A 647 13.84 13.32 -5.11
CA LYS A 647 13.59 11.90 -4.83
C LYS A 647 14.87 11.17 -4.41
N GLU A 648 15.98 11.41 -5.10
CA GLU A 648 17.29 10.85 -4.76
C GLU A 648 17.79 11.38 -3.40
N GLU A 649 17.63 12.68 -3.12
CA GLU A 649 18.01 13.29 -1.84
C GLU A 649 17.23 12.68 -0.66
N ILE A 650 15.92 12.51 -0.84
CA ILE A 650 15.04 11.85 0.13
C ILE A 650 15.52 10.42 0.39
N LYS A 651 15.71 9.62 -0.66
CA LYS A 651 16.19 8.23 -0.54
C LYS A 651 17.55 8.18 0.18
N ALA A 652 18.44 9.14 -0.05
CA ALA A 652 19.73 9.20 0.62
C ALA A 652 19.63 9.49 2.13
N ARG A 653 18.76 10.42 2.56
CA ARG A 653 18.60 10.79 3.99
C ARG A 653 17.89 9.74 4.85
N GLN A 654 17.25 8.74 4.23
CA GLN A 654 16.62 7.62 4.94
C GLN A 654 17.62 6.67 5.62
N THR A 655 18.90 6.74 5.26
CA THR A 655 19.94 5.85 5.82
C THR A 655 20.35 6.27 7.23
N GLY A 656 20.16 5.38 8.21
CA GLY A 656 20.58 5.58 9.60
C GLY A 656 19.50 6.10 10.57
N LEU A 657 18.26 6.31 10.10
CA LEU A 657 17.13 6.62 10.98
C LEU A 657 16.77 5.42 11.87
N VAL A 658 16.38 5.71 13.11
CA VAL A 658 15.89 4.74 14.08
C VAL A 658 14.38 4.89 14.21
N PHE A 659 13.67 3.77 14.13
CA PHE A 659 12.21 3.69 14.28
C PHE A 659 11.87 3.02 15.60
N SER A 660 10.85 3.55 16.28
CA SER A 660 10.24 2.97 17.47
C SER A 660 8.74 2.80 17.33
#